data_AF-A0A3D3JTE1-F1
#
_entry.id   AF-A0A3D3JTE1-F1
#
_cell.length_a   1.000
_cell.length_b   1.000
_cell.length_c   1.000
_cell.angle_alpha   90.00
_cell.angle_beta   90.00
_cell.angle_gamma   90.00
#
_symmetry.space_group_name_H-M   'P 1'
#
loop_
_entity.id
_entity.type
_entity.pdbx_description
1 polymer ?
#
loop_
_entity_poly.entity_id
_entity_poly.type
_entity_poly.pdbx_seq_one_letter_code
_entity_poly.pdbx_strand_id
1 'polypeptide(L)'
;MPRLFICITIAFAVNFAAARTLFLAHYDDSPDGDFATGAAVAEPVPGYEVAKIATEGRWQGALAIDNVDPGRCAYAARDNLDIRQGTVDFWYCFDEDETNMYHPLFGWYNMPGNRENGGFEAYTQNGAMSFDVYSPSSLVQAGYQVDIGKWHHLEINWDCTGGDGNSTYNVYVDGRQTIHVDNGKALKAPGGRLHVGMWAYAYGHCLRGRLDELRITDQIEHDTNFSPPVGPHPTPGTAAGFATAREQVAAELVALSQDVDHLRLASSQLVDGGDAAAAQIVTDRRTAVSEDKRALERIKSIADEDQLHELADAIRRDRRAIVKALEGLYSRHRRFRNVTAEMKLEVSGAPAAWADVDGDGFADITMYSDSWRNEGGNGFSRQPKIPAGCMWGDYDNDGDLDGYTWLGNRVYQNISTPGKFVFKPGMLLPALPAGKDISNGTNRSANWADYNGDGFLDLFVTGYETGGMAPYNDTLMLSDNANSFTSQTIGGPSNSRGVTSCDWDQDGDVDVYVTNYRLQPNRLWENDGDGNFSFIGTSHNALGGNGHGIGSCWGDIDNDGDFDLFVGNFAHGGQPQSRFLENLGPEHGYRFADRGTCGVGYQESYASPVLGDYDNDGDLDLFFTTVYGHNQPRLYRNDGRWSFTDVTAAEGLSNIGAGYLAAYADFDNDGDLDLLAGKALYRNQTVGNHWLRVRLEGSGKVNRSAIGAQVRIHLPDRILTRQVEAGTGEGNQSELVLHFGLGRHRDPVELEITWPHNVGVQKVMTPVDRVVTVDVR
;
A
#
# COMPACT_ATOMS: atom_id res chain seq x y z
N MET A 1 9.58 -33.58 -52.56
CA MET A 1 8.16 -33.22 -52.35
C MET A 1 7.76 -33.64 -50.95
N PRO A 2 7.51 -32.71 -50.03
CA PRO A 2 6.62 -32.95 -48.91
C PRO A 2 5.26 -32.29 -49.18
N ARG A 3 4.22 -33.05 -48.84
CA ARG A 3 2.82 -32.64 -48.89
C ARG A 3 2.46 -31.87 -47.63
N LEU A 4 1.67 -30.84 -47.86
CA LEU A 4 0.85 -30.08 -46.92
C LEU A 4 0.13 -30.99 -45.90
N PHE A 5 0.25 -30.65 -44.62
CA PHE A 5 -0.74 -31.00 -43.59
C PHE A 5 -1.29 -29.70 -43.01
N ILE A 6 -2.58 -29.48 -43.22
CA ILE A 6 -3.37 -28.42 -42.58
C ILE A 6 -3.82 -28.99 -41.23
N CYS A 7 -3.56 -28.26 -40.14
CA CYS A 7 -4.33 -28.39 -38.91
C CYS A 7 -4.86 -27.01 -38.54
N ILE A 8 -6.18 -26.89 -38.55
CA ILE A 8 -6.94 -25.70 -38.15
C ILE A 8 -7.05 -25.76 -36.63
N THR A 9 -6.57 -24.73 -35.93
CA THR A 9 -6.92 -24.51 -34.52
C THR A 9 -7.63 -23.16 -34.43
N ILE A 10 -8.94 -23.23 -34.19
CA ILE A 10 -9.79 -22.10 -33.83
C ILE A 10 -9.53 -21.82 -32.35
N ALA A 11 -8.88 -20.70 -32.04
CA ALA A 11 -8.76 -20.20 -30.67
C ALA A 11 -9.93 -19.26 -30.38
N PHE A 12 -10.94 -19.76 -29.67
CA PHE A 12 -11.83 -18.91 -28.88
C PHE A 12 -11.16 -18.73 -27.52
N ALA A 13 -10.59 -17.55 -27.29
CA ALA A 13 -10.29 -17.05 -25.94
C ALA A 13 -11.32 -15.97 -25.60
N VAL A 14 -12.04 -16.17 -24.51
CA VAL A 14 -13.01 -15.25 -23.93
C VAL A 14 -12.38 -14.67 -22.67
N ASN A 15 -11.97 -13.40 -22.68
CA ASN A 15 -12.33 -12.39 -21.66
C ASN A 15 -11.59 -11.05 -21.84
N PHE A 16 -12.39 -9.98 -21.63
CA PHE A 16 -12.10 -8.54 -21.59
C PHE A 16 -11.51 -7.89 -22.86
N ALA A 17 -12.07 -6.73 -23.20
CA ALA A 17 -11.84 -5.98 -24.44
C ALA A 17 -10.39 -5.49 -24.52
N ALA A 18 -9.51 -6.29 -25.12
CA ALA A 18 -8.20 -5.82 -25.53
C ALA A 18 -8.39 -4.81 -26.68
N ALA A 19 -8.07 -3.54 -26.43
CA ALA A 19 -7.90 -2.55 -27.48
C ALA A 19 -6.91 -3.07 -28.52
N ARG A 20 -7.22 -2.91 -29.81
CA ARG A 20 -6.39 -3.48 -30.87
C ARG A 20 -5.36 -2.45 -31.30
N THR A 21 -4.09 -2.71 -30.98
CA THR A 21 -2.96 -1.90 -31.47
C THR A 21 -2.96 -1.87 -33.00
N LEU A 22 -3.12 -0.68 -33.57
CA LEU A 22 -3.12 -0.37 -35.00
C LEU A 22 -1.72 -0.32 -35.59
N PHE A 23 -0.79 0.24 -34.81
CA PHE A 23 0.58 0.50 -35.22
C PHE A 23 1.49 0.55 -33.99
N LEU A 24 2.66 -0.08 -34.09
CA LEU A 24 3.73 -0.05 -33.10
C LEU A 24 5.09 0.10 -33.82
N ALA A 25 5.89 1.09 -33.44
CA ALA A 25 7.25 1.28 -33.99
C ALA A 25 8.23 1.75 -32.89
N HIS A 26 9.50 1.28 -32.95
CA HIS A 26 10.56 1.64 -32.01
C HIS A 26 11.91 1.96 -32.68
N TYR A 27 12.76 2.73 -32.00
CA TYR A 27 14.12 3.10 -32.42
C TYR A 27 15.18 2.36 -31.59
N ASP A 28 16.24 1.82 -32.22
CA ASP A 28 17.19 0.89 -31.59
C ASP A 28 18.64 1.43 -31.44
N ASP A 29 18.83 2.76 -31.45
CA ASP A 29 20.13 3.44 -31.31
C ASP A 29 21.20 3.09 -32.38
N SER A 30 20.85 2.39 -33.46
CA SER A 30 21.77 2.19 -34.59
C SER A 30 21.68 3.33 -35.63
N PRO A 31 22.79 3.69 -36.30
CA PRO A 31 22.80 4.77 -37.32
C PRO A 31 21.92 4.45 -38.55
N ASP A 32 21.52 3.19 -38.69
CA ASP A 32 20.54 2.67 -39.65
C ASP A 32 19.47 1.89 -38.89
N GLY A 33 18.84 2.53 -37.89
CA GLY A 33 17.78 1.95 -37.05
C GLY A 33 16.91 0.97 -37.81
N ASP A 34 16.66 -0.23 -37.27
CA ASP A 34 15.98 -1.34 -37.97
C ASP A 34 14.48 -1.02 -38.19
N PHE A 35 14.23 -0.04 -39.05
CA PHE A 35 12.94 0.46 -39.43
C PHE A 35 12.35 -0.51 -40.46
N ALA A 36 11.63 -1.51 -39.95
CA ALA A 36 10.90 -2.50 -40.74
C ALA A 36 11.77 -3.25 -41.77
N THR A 37 12.88 -3.86 -41.34
CA THR A 37 13.53 -4.93 -42.12
C THR A 37 13.88 -6.16 -41.31
N GLY A 38 12.84 -6.90 -40.91
CA GLY A 38 12.91 -8.36 -41.00
C GLY A 38 13.07 -9.15 -39.71
N ALA A 39 11.97 -9.29 -38.97
CA ALA A 39 11.61 -10.55 -38.32
C ALA A 39 10.09 -10.84 -38.50
N ALA A 40 9.75 -11.27 -39.72
CA ALA A 40 8.65 -12.15 -40.16
C ALA A 40 7.19 -12.10 -39.61
N VAL A 41 6.73 -11.26 -38.66
CA VAL A 41 5.31 -11.35 -38.23
C VAL A 41 4.57 -10.03 -37.91
N ALA A 42 5.03 -8.87 -38.38
CA ALA A 42 4.17 -7.68 -38.47
C ALA A 42 3.94 -7.32 -39.94
N GLU A 43 2.93 -7.92 -40.56
CA GLU A 43 2.40 -7.42 -41.82
C GLU A 43 1.42 -6.26 -41.51
N PRO A 44 1.47 -5.12 -42.23
CA PRO A 44 0.42 -4.12 -42.12
C PRO A 44 -0.94 -4.78 -42.40
N VAL A 45 -1.98 -4.37 -41.65
CA VAL A 45 -3.33 -4.91 -41.82
C VAL A 45 -3.73 -4.79 -43.29
N PRO A 46 -4.24 -5.86 -43.95
CA PRO A 46 -4.63 -5.81 -45.35
C PRO A 46 -5.59 -4.64 -45.64
N GLY A 47 -5.17 -3.70 -46.51
CA GLY A 47 -5.94 -2.50 -46.87
C GLY A 47 -5.35 -1.16 -46.40
N TYR A 48 -4.27 -1.19 -45.62
CA TYR A 48 -3.56 0.00 -45.13
C TYR A 48 -2.14 0.04 -45.72
N GLU A 49 -1.73 1.18 -46.29
CA GLU A 49 -0.39 1.38 -46.83
C GLU A 49 0.38 2.40 -45.96
N VAL A 50 1.61 2.07 -45.58
CA VAL A 50 2.55 3.08 -45.05
C VAL A 50 3.00 3.94 -46.23
N ALA A 51 2.51 5.18 -46.29
CA ALA A 51 2.64 6.03 -47.48
C ALA A 51 4.09 6.34 -47.91
N LYS A 52 5.08 6.28 -46.99
CA LYS A 52 6.53 6.25 -47.29
C LYS A 52 7.37 6.13 -46.02
N ILE A 53 8.42 5.30 -46.07
CA ILE A 53 9.60 5.40 -45.18
C ILE A 53 10.71 6.06 -46.00
N ALA A 54 11.38 7.08 -45.48
CA ALA A 54 12.47 7.76 -46.19
C ALA A 54 13.78 6.99 -46.03
N THR A 55 14.65 7.03 -47.04
CA THR A 55 15.98 6.41 -47.02
C THR A 55 16.89 7.01 -45.94
N GLU A 56 17.75 6.17 -45.34
CA GLU A 56 18.81 6.52 -44.37
C GLU A 56 18.36 6.83 -42.93
N GLY A 57 17.32 6.15 -42.41
CA GLY A 57 16.98 6.22 -40.98
C GLY A 57 16.54 7.60 -40.46
N ARG A 58 16.11 8.49 -41.36
CA ARG A 58 15.67 9.86 -41.03
C ARG A 58 14.16 10.01 -41.25
N TRP A 59 13.42 10.45 -40.24
CA TRP A 59 12.02 10.85 -40.39
C TRP A 59 11.91 12.07 -41.33
N GLN A 60 11.63 11.83 -42.61
CA GLN A 60 11.20 12.86 -43.57
C GLN A 60 9.78 12.62 -44.09
N GLY A 61 9.03 11.67 -43.51
CA GLY A 61 7.68 11.31 -43.93
C GLY A 61 6.77 10.98 -42.75
N ALA A 62 5.50 11.36 -42.87
CA ALA A 62 4.45 11.03 -41.91
C ALA A 62 3.94 9.59 -42.12
N LEU A 63 3.56 8.89 -41.03
CA LEU A 63 2.66 7.75 -41.14
C LEU A 63 1.30 8.30 -41.60
N ALA A 64 0.83 7.89 -42.78
CA ALA A 64 -0.47 8.32 -43.29
C ALA A 64 -1.42 7.12 -43.37
N ILE A 65 -2.55 7.21 -42.68
CA ILE A 65 -3.63 6.21 -42.74
C ILE A 65 -4.72 6.73 -43.69
N ASP A 66 -4.79 6.17 -44.89
CA ASP A 66 -5.72 6.61 -45.96
C ASP A 66 -7.15 6.09 -45.77
N ASN A 67 -8.16 6.95 -45.97
CA ASN A 67 -9.55 6.54 -46.17
C ASN A 67 -9.84 6.30 -47.67
N VAL A 68 -10.08 5.05 -48.04
CA VAL A 68 -10.03 4.60 -49.46
C VAL A 68 -11.40 4.60 -50.19
N ASP A 69 -12.52 5.03 -49.58
CA ASP A 69 -13.84 5.05 -50.28
C ASP A 69 -14.51 6.45 -50.36
N PRO A 70 -14.73 7.03 -51.58
CA PRO A 70 -15.26 8.38 -51.75
C PRO A 70 -16.76 8.59 -51.52
N GLY A 71 -17.54 7.55 -51.19
CA GLY A 71 -19.00 7.63 -51.20
C GLY A 71 -19.73 7.27 -49.91
N ARG A 72 -19.06 6.64 -48.94
CA ARG A 72 -19.66 6.13 -47.70
C ARG A 72 -18.58 6.03 -46.64
N CYS A 73 -18.86 6.43 -45.39
CA CYS A 73 -18.15 5.86 -44.25
C CYS A 73 -18.49 4.36 -44.21
N ALA A 74 -17.72 3.51 -44.89
CA ALA A 74 -17.95 2.07 -44.91
C ALA A 74 -16.62 1.31 -45.07
N TYR A 75 -16.04 0.99 -43.92
CA TYR A 75 -15.64 -0.36 -43.50
C TYR A 75 -15.55 -1.47 -44.56
N ALA A 76 -14.40 -2.18 -44.61
CA ALA A 76 -14.34 -3.65 -44.48
C ALA A 76 -12.90 -4.22 -44.53
N ALA A 77 -12.34 -4.56 -43.37
CA ALA A 77 -11.52 -5.76 -43.18
C ALA A 77 -11.79 -6.33 -41.77
N ARG A 78 -12.89 -7.09 -41.66
CA ARG A 78 -13.29 -7.97 -40.53
C ARG A 78 -13.34 -7.34 -39.13
N ASP A 79 -14.46 -6.67 -38.87
CA ASP A 79 -15.16 -6.51 -37.58
C ASP A 79 -14.29 -6.26 -36.34
N ASN A 80 -13.89 -5.01 -36.04
CA ASN A 80 -13.81 -4.45 -34.66
C ASN A 80 -13.06 -3.11 -34.51
N LEU A 81 -12.58 -2.49 -35.58
CA LEU A 81 -11.73 -1.29 -35.50
C LEU A 81 -12.37 0.02 -36.00
N ASP A 82 -12.49 1.07 -35.17
CA ASP A 82 -13.09 2.38 -35.55
C ASP A 82 -12.10 3.56 -35.47
N ILE A 83 -11.49 3.95 -36.59
CA ILE A 83 -10.53 5.07 -36.64
C ILE A 83 -11.11 6.45 -36.31
N ARG A 84 -12.43 6.59 -36.20
CA ARG A 84 -13.06 7.86 -35.81
C ARG A 84 -12.85 8.13 -34.33
N GLN A 85 -12.43 7.15 -33.55
CA GLN A 85 -12.05 7.31 -32.16
C GLN A 85 -10.77 6.52 -31.88
N GLY A 86 -9.99 6.93 -30.89
CA GLY A 86 -8.77 6.20 -30.57
C GLY A 86 -7.80 6.99 -29.72
N THR A 87 -6.68 6.34 -29.43
CA THR A 87 -5.55 6.89 -28.69
C THR A 87 -4.30 6.79 -29.55
N VAL A 88 -3.52 7.86 -29.58
CA VAL A 88 -2.13 7.83 -30.05
C VAL A 88 -1.26 8.16 -28.86
N ASP A 89 -0.19 7.39 -28.70
CA ASP A 89 0.69 7.43 -27.54
C ASP A 89 2.13 7.24 -28.03
N PHE A 90 3.02 8.17 -27.70
CA PHE A 90 4.43 8.03 -28.05
C PHE A 90 5.41 8.83 -27.18
N TRP A 91 6.64 8.33 -27.16
CA TRP A 91 7.81 8.98 -26.54
C TRP A 91 8.69 9.65 -27.58
N TYR A 92 9.04 10.92 -27.37
CA TYR A 92 9.85 11.70 -28.30
C TYR A 92 10.91 12.54 -27.58
N CYS A 93 12.03 12.79 -28.27
CA CYS A 93 13.09 13.67 -27.83
C CYS A 93 13.55 14.52 -29.01
N PHE A 94 13.59 15.85 -28.85
CA PHE A 94 14.19 16.74 -29.83
C PHE A 94 15.69 16.84 -29.59
N ASP A 95 16.50 16.52 -30.60
CA ASP A 95 17.92 16.84 -30.58
C ASP A 95 18.09 18.31 -31.05
N GLU A 96 19.10 19.04 -30.58
CA GLU A 96 19.29 20.48 -30.87
C GLU A 96 19.08 20.86 -32.35
N ASP A 97 18.33 21.95 -32.61
CA ASP A 97 18.27 22.62 -33.92
C ASP A 97 18.18 24.15 -33.77
N GLU A 98 18.79 24.88 -34.71
CA GLU A 98 18.95 26.34 -34.74
C GLU A 98 17.76 27.10 -35.37
N THR A 99 16.54 26.53 -35.51
CA THR A 99 15.47 27.22 -36.25
C THR A 99 14.06 27.25 -35.60
N ASN A 100 13.44 28.45 -35.65
CA ASN A 100 12.08 28.81 -35.19
C ASN A 100 10.96 28.18 -36.07
N MET A 101 10.89 26.85 -36.19
CA MET A 101 9.94 26.19 -37.11
C MET A 101 8.80 25.42 -36.44
N TYR A 102 7.78 25.11 -37.25
CA TYR A 102 6.52 24.43 -36.91
C TYR A 102 6.67 22.92 -37.14
N HIS A 103 6.52 22.11 -36.10
CA HIS A 103 6.66 20.65 -36.19
C HIS A 103 5.37 19.96 -35.80
N PRO A 104 4.55 19.50 -36.77
CA PRO A 104 3.40 18.68 -36.44
C PRO A 104 3.90 17.36 -35.86
N LEU A 105 3.26 16.94 -34.77
CA LEU A 105 3.46 15.67 -34.07
C LEU A 105 2.25 14.75 -34.30
N PHE A 106 1.07 15.36 -34.43
CA PHE A 106 -0.20 14.73 -34.76
C PHE A 106 -1.06 15.67 -35.60
N GLY A 107 -1.81 15.15 -36.58
CA GLY A 107 -2.91 15.91 -37.17
C GLY A 107 -3.68 15.19 -38.27
N TRP A 108 -4.84 15.76 -38.60
CA TRP A 108 -5.76 15.27 -39.63
C TRP A 108 -5.68 16.11 -40.92
N TYR A 109 -5.26 15.51 -42.05
CA TYR A 109 -5.00 16.23 -43.30
C TYR A 109 -5.61 15.57 -44.54
N ASN A 110 -5.99 16.35 -45.55
CA ASN A 110 -6.48 15.80 -46.83
C ASN A 110 -5.41 15.79 -47.95
N MET A 111 -4.39 16.66 -47.88
CA MET A 111 -3.13 16.61 -48.67
C MET A 111 -2.11 17.62 -48.09
N PRO A 112 -0.79 17.41 -48.24
CA PRO A 112 0.23 18.40 -47.86
C PRO A 112 0.00 19.73 -48.59
N GLY A 113 -0.38 20.78 -47.86
CA GLY A 113 -0.42 22.16 -48.36
C GLY A 113 -1.81 22.74 -48.67
N ASN A 114 -2.90 21.97 -48.59
CA ASN A 114 -4.26 22.51 -48.76
C ASN A 114 -4.95 22.70 -47.40
N ARG A 115 -4.70 23.86 -46.78
CA ARG A 115 -5.07 24.15 -45.38
C ARG A 115 -6.57 24.35 -45.14
N GLU A 116 -7.37 24.59 -46.18
CA GLU A 116 -8.80 24.94 -46.02
C GLU A 116 -9.71 23.78 -45.54
N ASN A 117 -9.20 22.55 -45.44
CA ASN A 117 -9.97 21.34 -45.12
C ASN A 117 -9.32 20.42 -44.03
N GLY A 118 -8.46 20.96 -43.15
CA GLY A 118 -7.79 20.20 -42.07
C GLY A 118 -8.59 20.07 -40.76
N GLY A 119 -8.23 19.08 -39.91
CA GLY A 119 -8.78 18.85 -38.57
C GLY A 119 -7.92 19.43 -37.44
N PHE A 120 -7.93 18.78 -36.26
CA PHE A 120 -7.06 19.14 -35.11
C PHE A 120 -5.58 18.82 -35.40
N GLU A 121 -4.68 19.66 -34.91
CA GLU A 121 -3.22 19.49 -35.01
C GLU A 121 -2.53 19.77 -33.68
N ALA A 122 -1.52 18.97 -33.35
CA ALA A 122 -0.55 19.25 -32.30
C ALA A 122 0.80 19.51 -32.94
N TYR A 123 1.44 20.64 -32.64
CA TYR A 123 2.73 21.00 -33.20
C TYR A 123 3.63 21.73 -32.20
N THR A 124 4.94 21.69 -32.40
CA THR A 124 5.88 22.49 -31.60
C THR A 124 6.44 23.68 -32.39
N GLN A 125 6.62 24.81 -31.71
CA GLN A 125 7.28 26.01 -32.21
C GLN A 125 8.04 26.70 -31.06
N ASN A 126 9.34 26.96 -31.23
CA ASN A 126 10.20 27.65 -30.23
C ASN A 126 10.17 27.01 -28.82
N GLY A 127 10.21 25.68 -28.73
CA GLY A 127 10.12 24.96 -27.44
C GLY A 127 8.72 24.98 -26.80
N ALA A 128 7.73 25.59 -27.46
CA ALA A 128 6.33 25.55 -27.05
C ALA A 128 5.54 24.60 -27.93
N MET A 129 4.95 23.56 -27.35
CA MET A 129 3.89 22.78 -27.98
C MET A 129 2.60 23.59 -28.00
N SER A 130 2.04 23.74 -29.20
CA SER A 130 0.80 24.43 -29.50
C SER A 130 -0.20 23.45 -30.10
N PHE A 131 -1.47 23.70 -29.85
CA PHE A 131 -2.58 22.88 -30.30
C PHE A 131 -3.59 23.77 -31.00
N ASP A 132 -4.04 23.38 -32.20
CA ASP A 132 -4.87 24.24 -33.06
C ASP A 132 -5.95 23.43 -33.81
N VAL A 133 -7.09 24.08 -34.05
CA VAL A 133 -8.20 23.61 -34.90
C VAL A 133 -8.31 24.58 -36.06
N TYR A 134 -7.80 24.21 -37.25
CA TYR A 134 -7.53 25.19 -38.30
C TYR A 134 -8.77 26.04 -38.70
N SER A 135 -8.68 27.34 -38.42
CA SER A 135 -9.51 28.43 -38.96
C SER A 135 -8.59 29.63 -39.18
N PRO A 136 -8.64 30.34 -40.31
CA PRO A 136 -7.78 31.50 -40.58
C PRO A 136 -7.88 32.65 -39.56
N SER A 137 -8.71 32.52 -38.52
CA SER A 137 -9.05 33.58 -37.57
C SER A 137 -9.22 33.13 -36.10
N SER A 138 -8.69 32.00 -35.63
CA SER A 138 -8.92 31.62 -34.21
C SER A 138 -7.84 30.75 -33.53
N LEU A 139 -7.35 31.30 -32.41
CA LEU A 139 -7.08 30.71 -31.08
C LEU A 139 -6.05 29.57 -30.95
N VAL A 140 -4.80 29.94 -30.60
CA VAL A 140 -3.89 29.10 -29.81
C VAL A 140 -4.54 28.83 -28.45
N GLN A 141 -4.91 27.58 -28.15
CA GLN A 141 -5.64 27.26 -26.92
C GLN A 141 -4.75 26.99 -25.70
N ALA A 142 -3.51 26.52 -25.86
CA ALA A 142 -2.51 26.51 -24.78
C ALA A 142 -1.10 26.26 -25.34
N GLY A 143 -0.07 26.80 -24.68
CA GLY A 143 1.33 26.53 -24.98
C GLY A 143 1.96 25.71 -23.84
N TYR A 144 2.29 24.44 -24.06
CA TYR A 144 3.07 23.62 -23.11
C TYR A 144 4.56 23.73 -23.45
N GLN A 145 5.43 23.98 -22.48
CA GLN A 145 6.88 24.07 -22.72
C GLN A 145 7.48 22.67 -22.71
N VAL A 146 8.25 22.33 -23.74
CA VAL A 146 9.02 21.07 -23.84
C VAL A 146 10.51 21.37 -23.72
N ASP A 147 11.24 20.53 -23.00
CA ASP A 147 12.68 20.65 -22.79
C ASP A 147 13.43 19.98 -23.96
N ILE A 148 14.22 20.78 -24.69
CA ILE A 148 15.07 20.25 -25.77
C ILE A 148 16.15 19.32 -25.17
N GLY A 149 16.41 18.19 -25.83
CA GLY A 149 17.37 17.19 -25.38
C GLY A 149 16.88 16.25 -24.29
N LYS A 150 15.61 16.37 -23.86
CA LYS A 150 14.96 15.43 -22.94
C LYS A 150 13.87 14.62 -23.64
N TRP A 151 13.58 13.45 -23.06
CA TRP A 151 12.43 12.64 -23.45
C TRP A 151 11.15 13.24 -22.89
N HIS A 152 10.12 13.25 -23.73
CA HIS A 152 8.77 13.67 -23.40
C HIS A 152 7.77 12.63 -23.90
N HIS A 153 6.61 12.59 -23.26
CA HIS A 153 5.50 11.71 -23.58
C HIS A 153 4.33 12.53 -24.11
N LEU A 154 3.75 12.12 -25.25
CA LEU A 154 2.54 12.72 -25.82
C LEU A 154 1.48 11.65 -26.05
N GLU A 155 0.31 11.89 -25.47
CA GLU A 155 -0.88 11.08 -25.69
C GLU A 155 -2.03 11.97 -26.16
N ILE A 156 -2.74 11.52 -27.21
CA ILE A 156 -3.93 12.22 -27.73
C ILE A 156 -5.05 11.20 -27.89
N ASN A 157 -6.13 11.43 -27.15
CA ASN A 157 -7.39 10.70 -27.28
C ASN A 157 -8.32 11.52 -28.17
N TRP A 158 -8.79 10.94 -29.27
CA TRP A 158 -9.75 11.60 -30.16
C TRP A 158 -11.06 10.82 -30.24
N ASP A 159 -12.17 11.55 -30.37
CA ASP A 159 -13.47 11.01 -30.77
C ASP A 159 -14.12 11.97 -31.78
N CYS A 160 -14.19 11.53 -33.03
CA CYS A 160 -14.77 12.22 -34.16
C CYS A 160 -16.05 11.52 -34.66
N THR A 161 -16.62 10.59 -33.88
CA THR A 161 -17.80 9.81 -34.29
C THR A 161 -19.03 10.70 -34.54
N GLY A 162 -19.10 11.85 -33.87
CA GLY A 162 -20.15 12.87 -34.04
C GLY A 162 -20.07 13.72 -35.31
N GLY A 163 -18.99 13.62 -36.09
CA GLY A 163 -18.78 14.38 -37.34
C GLY A 163 -18.23 15.81 -37.14
N ASP A 164 -18.19 16.58 -38.24
CA ASP A 164 -17.63 17.93 -38.25
C ASP A 164 -18.35 18.87 -37.27
N GLY A 165 -17.58 19.52 -36.41
CA GLY A 165 -18.11 20.42 -35.38
C GLY A 165 -18.85 19.69 -34.26
N ASN A 166 -18.54 18.40 -34.02
CA ASN A 166 -18.93 17.60 -32.85
C ASN A 166 -17.79 16.62 -32.44
N SER A 167 -16.53 16.92 -32.78
CA SER A 167 -15.39 16.08 -32.40
C SER A 167 -14.78 16.53 -31.08
N THR A 168 -14.26 15.58 -30.29
CA THR A 168 -13.56 15.84 -29.04
C THR A 168 -12.11 15.36 -29.10
N TYR A 169 -11.22 16.10 -28.45
CA TYR A 169 -9.81 15.74 -28.28
C TYR A 169 -9.37 15.98 -26.83
N ASN A 170 -8.74 14.99 -26.21
CA ASN A 170 -8.01 15.15 -24.94
C ASN A 170 -6.53 14.97 -25.22
N VAL A 171 -5.72 15.92 -24.79
CA VAL A 171 -4.26 15.88 -25.00
C VAL A 171 -3.55 15.85 -23.66
N TYR A 172 -2.68 14.87 -23.49
CA TYR A 172 -1.83 14.70 -22.33
C TYR A 172 -0.38 14.85 -22.74
N VAL A 173 0.37 15.67 -22.01
CA VAL A 173 1.82 15.79 -22.17
C VAL A 173 2.46 15.47 -20.83
N ASP A 174 3.40 14.53 -20.83
CA ASP A 174 4.08 14.02 -19.62
C ASP A 174 3.08 13.64 -18.51
N GLY A 175 2.00 12.93 -18.88
CA GLY A 175 0.93 12.47 -17.98
C GLY A 175 -0.04 13.55 -17.49
N ARG A 176 0.15 14.82 -17.86
CA ARG A 176 -0.76 15.92 -17.47
C ARG A 176 -1.75 16.21 -18.59
N GLN A 177 -3.05 16.23 -18.29
CA GLN A 177 -4.06 16.70 -19.24
C GLN A 177 -3.81 18.19 -19.53
N THR A 178 -3.29 18.48 -20.71
CA THR A 178 -2.90 19.84 -21.11
C THR A 178 -4.06 20.58 -21.76
N ILE A 179 -4.88 19.89 -22.56
CA ILE A 179 -6.01 20.48 -23.29
C ILE A 179 -7.18 19.49 -23.43
N HIS A 180 -8.39 20.06 -23.38
CA HIS A 180 -9.63 19.44 -23.83
C HIS A 180 -10.26 20.33 -24.93
N VAL A 181 -10.53 19.77 -26.10
CA VAL A 181 -11.18 20.47 -27.21
C VAL A 181 -12.54 19.85 -27.48
N ASP A 182 -13.61 20.61 -27.26
CA ASP A 182 -14.96 20.30 -27.73
C ASP A 182 -15.22 20.98 -29.08
N ASN A 183 -16.00 20.34 -29.95
CA ASN A 183 -16.35 20.86 -31.27
C ASN A 183 -15.17 21.04 -32.25
N GLY A 184 -14.16 20.17 -32.15
CA GLY A 184 -13.10 20.07 -33.16
C GLY A 184 -13.70 19.83 -34.56
N LYS A 185 -13.07 20.42 -35.59
CA LYS A 185 -13.42 20.10 -36.97
C LYS A 185 -12.96 18.67 -37.29
N ALA A 186 -13.80 17.93 -37.99
CA ALA A 186 -13.42 16.65 -38.60
C ALA A 186 -13.11 16.87 -40.10
N LEU A 187 -12.35 15.97 -40.71
CA LEU A 187 -12.01 16.03 -42.14
C LEU A 187 -13.28 16.10 -43.01
N LYS A 188 -13.40 17.16 -43.82
CA LYS A 188 -14.60 17.47 -44.62
C LYS A 188 -14.74 16.72 -45.96
N ALA A 189 -13.73 15.97 -46.38
CA ALA A 189 -13.67 15.43 -47.75
C ALA A 189 -13.10 14.00 -47.81
N PRO A 190 -13.41 13.24 -48.89
CA PRO A 190 -12.78 11.95 -49.17
C PRO A 190 -11.26 12.05 -49.28
N GLY A 191 -10.55 11.04 -48.78
CA GLY A 191 -9.07 10.99 -48.81
C GLY A 191 -8.37 11.54 -47.56
N GLY A 192 -9.12 11.81 -46.49
CA GLY A 192 -8.54 12.23 -45.22
C GLY A 192 -7.55 11.22 -44.63
N ARG A 193 -6.42 11.73 -44.14
CA ARG A 193 -5.28 10.98 -43.58
C ARG A 193 -5.06 11.38 -42.13
N LEU A 194 -4.94 10.38 -41.25
CA LEU A 194 -4.31 10.59 -39.95
C LEU A 194 -2.79 10.66 -40.20
N HIS A 195 -2.16 11.75 -39.80
CA HIS A 195 -0.71 11.92 -39.84
C HIS A 195 -0.16 11.90 -38.42
N VAL A 196 0.79 10.98 -38.18
CA VAL A 196 1.57 10.92 -36.95
C VAL A 196 3.05 10.91 -37.30
N GLY A 197 3.84 11.75 -36.62
CA GLY A 197 5.29 11.80 -36.81
C GLY A 197 5.87 13.21 -36.87
N MET A 198 7.19 13.31 -36.70
CA MET A 198 7.94 14.57 -36.77
C MET A 198 8.15 15.01 -38.22
N TRP A 199 7.58 16.15 -38.62
CA TRP A 199 7.70 16.66 -40.00
C TRP A 199 8.66 17.85 -40.12
N ALA A 200 9.44 17.87 -41.20
CA ALA A 200 10.16 19.04 -41.68
C ALA A 200 9.33 19.78 -42.74
N TYR A 201 8.56 20.79 -42.34
CA TYR A 201 7.83 21.63 -43.28
C TYR A 201 8.77 22.67 -43.89
N ALA A 202 9.11 22.46 -45.16
CA ALA A 202 9.69 23.44 -46.08
C ALA A 202 11.16 23.89 -45.86
N TYR A 203 11.83 24.14 -47.01
CA TYR A 203 13.12 24.84 -47.16
C TYR A 203 14.45 24.09 -46.92
N GLY A 204 14.45 22.76 -46.92
CA GLY A 204 15.72 22.00 -47.02
C GLY A 204 16.52 21.86 -45.72
N HIS A 205 15.88 22.11 -44.57
CA HIS A 205 16.44 21.84 -43.25
C HIS A 205 15.93 20.47 -42.75
N CYS A 206 16.83 19.64 -42.20
CA CYS A 206 16.48 18.36 -41.60
C CYS A 206 16.50 18.54 -40.07
N LEU A 207 15.37 18.35 -39.39
CA LEU A 207 15.39 18.19 -37.94
C LEU A 207 16.07 16.89 -37.54
N ARG A 208 16.62 16.88 -36.33
CA ARG A 208 17.07 15.68 -35.63
C ARG A 208 16.19 15.50 -34.40
N GLY A 209 15.65 14.30 -34.25
CA GLY A 209 14.87 13.92 -33.09
C GLY A 209 14.70 12.42 -33.06
N ARG A 210 14.48 11.89 -31.87
CA ARG A 210 14.33 10.47 -31.60
C ARG A 210 12.91 10.20 -31.15
N LEU A 211 12.35 9.10 -31.61
CA LEU A 211 11.06 8.57 -31.16
C LEU A 211 11.33 7.15 -30.67
N ASP A 212 10.95 6.84 -29.43
CA ASP A 212 11.27 5.54 -28.82
C ASP A 212 10.15 4.52 -29.00
N GLU A 213 8.91 4.91 -28.76
CA GLU A 213 7.71 4.08 -28.95
C GLU A 213 6.62 4.93 -29.59
N LEU A 214 5.95 4.41 -30.63
CA LEU A 214 4.70 4.98 -31.15
C LEU A 214 3.63 3.90 -31.21
N ARG A 215 2.60 4.04 -30.38
CA ARG A 215 1.42 3.20 -30.32
C ARG A 215 0.20 3.98 -30.80
N ILE A 216 -0.60 3.34 -31.65
CA ILE A 216 -1.91 3.86 -32.09
C ILE A 216 -2.95 2.78 -31.81
N THR A 217 -4.09 3.15 -31.23
CA THR A 217 -5.22 2.23 -30.98
C THR A 217 -6.54 2.89 -31.37
N ASP A 218 -7.58 2.08 -31.47
CA ASP A 218 -8.93 2.48 -31.90
C ASP A 218 -9.93 2.60 -30.73
N GLN A 219 -9.42 2.53 -29.50
CA GLN A 219 -10.18 2.73 -28.26
C GLN A 219 -9.62 3.95 -27.54
N ILE A 220 -10.46 4.60 -26.75
CA ILE A 220 -10.01 5.63 -25.82
C ILE A 220 -9.56 4.90 -24.55
N GLU A 221 -8.25 4.81 -24.31
CA GLU A 221 -7.69 3.92 -23.28
C GLU A 221 -7.54 4.55 -21.89
N HIS A 222 -7.57 5.88 -21.77
CA HIS A 222 -7.22 6.58 -20.53
C HIS A 222 -8.43 7.19 -19.81
N ASP A 223 -8.87 6.55 -18.73
CA ASP A 223 -9.79 7.12 -17.73
C ASP A 223 -8.99 7.47 -16.46
N THR A 224 -8.86 8.77 -16.17
CA THR A 224 -8.44 9.50 -14.95
C THR A 224 -7.24 9.10 -14.07
N ASN A 225 -6.73 7.86 -14.02
CA ASN A 225 -5.71 7.44 -13.03
C ASN A 225 -4.53 6.66 -13.65
N PHE A 226 -3.63 7.36 -14.34
CA PHE A 226 -2.40 6.79 -14.88
C PHE A 226 -1.17 7.56 -14.38
N SER A 227 -0.17 6.85 -13.87
CA SER A 227 1.16 7.38 -13.56
C SER A 227 2.13 6.93 -14.67
N PRO A 228 2.72 7.86 -15.44
CA PRO A 228 3.59 7.48 -16.56
C PRO A 228 4.89 6.82 -16.07
N PRO A 229 5.46 5.87 -16.85
CA PRO A 229 6.79 5.31 -16.59
C PRO A 229 7.87 6.38 -16.51
N VAL A 230 8.88 6.16 -15.67
CA VAL A 230 10.00 7.10 -15.41
C VAL A 230 11.08 7.11 -16.52
N GLY A 231 10.88 6.36 -17.61
CA GLY A 231 11.80 6.26 -18.73
C GLY A 231 11.33 5.28 -19.82
N PRO A 232 12.06 5.18 -20.95
CA PRO A 232 11.75 4.27 -22.05
C PRO A 232 11.72 2.81 -21.57
N HIS A 233 10.73 2.04 -22.02
CA HIS A 233 10.54 0.65 -21.60
C HIS A 233 11.69 -0.25 -22.11
N PRO A 234 12.36 -1.06 -21.28
CA PRO A 234 13.17 -2.16 -21.79
C PRO A 234 12.24 -3.19 -22.47
N THR A 235 12.33 -3.29 -23.79
CA THR A 235 11.34 -4.04 -24.60
C THR A 235 11.60 -5.55 -24.58
N PRO A 236 10.55 -6.38 -24.36
CA PRO A 236 10.52 -7.80 -24.71
C PRO A 236 11.04 -8.03 -26.15
N GLY A 237 11.84 -9.08 -26.36
CA GLY A 237 12.43 -9.42 -27.66
C GLY A 237 13.85 -8.89 -27.95
N THR A 238 14.34 -7.90 -27.19
CA THR A 238 15.73 -7.42 -27.29
C THR A 238 16.68 -8.27 -26.43
N ALA A 239 18.00 -8.26 -26.66
CA ALA A 239 18.94 -9.01 -25.80
C ALA A 239 18.87 -8.57 -24.32
N ALA A 240 18.61 -7.29 -24.06
CA ALA A 240 18.39 -6.74 -22.72
C ALA A 240 17.02 -7.15 -22.15
N GLY A 241 15.95 -7.05 -22.95
CA GLY A 241 14.61 -7.52 -22.55
C GLY A 241 14.57 -9.02 -22.27
N PHE A 242 15.27 -9.84 -23.07
CA PHE A 242 15.47 -11.27 -22.80
C PHE A 242 16.25 -11.53 -21.53
N ALA A 243 17.24 -10.70 -21.20
CA ALA A 243 17.98 -10.81 -19.95
C ALA A 243 17.06 -10.51 -18.76
N THR A 244 16.30 -9.41 -18.82
CA THR A 244 15.32 -9.04 -17.81
C THR A 244 14.19 -10.06 -17.67
N ALA A 245 13.64 -10.56 -18.78
CA ALA A 245 12.61 -11.61 -18.77
C ALA A 245 13.15 -12.91 -18.19
N ARG A 246 14.40 -13.30 -18.50
CA ARG A 246 15.05 -14.45 -17.85
C ARG A 246 15.24 -14.22 -16.35
N GLU A 247 15.61 -13.02 -15.92
CA GLU A 247 15.74 -12.67 -14.51
C GLU A 247 14.39 -12.73 -13.79
N GLN A 248 13.32 -12.20 -14.39
CA GLN A 248 11.96 -12.28 -13.85
C GLN A 248 11.46 -13.73 -13.75
N VAL A 249 11.60 -14.52 -14.82
CA VAL A 249 11.21 -15.94 -14.81
C VAL A 249 12.07 -16.75 -13.82
N ALA A 250 13.35 -16.41 -13.67
CA ALA A 250 14.21 -17.01 -12.65
C ALA A 250 13.75 -16.64 -11.24
N ALA A 251 13.33 -15.39 -11.00
CA ALA A 251 12.76 -14.96 -9.72
C ALA A 251 11.44 -15.68 -9.42
N GLU A 252 10.53 -15.78 -10.40
CA GLU A 252 9.29 -16.54 -10.25
C GLU A 252 9.54 -18.03 -9.96
N LEU A 253 10.58 -18.62 -10.56
CA LEU A 253 10.97 -20.00 -10.30
C LEU A 253 11.56 -20.18 -8.89
N VAL A 254 12.36 -19.23 -8.40
CA VAL A 254 12.82 -19.21 -7.00
C VAL A 254 11.61 -19.12 -6.05
N ALA A 255 10.65 -18.25 -6.34
CA ALA A 255 9.42 -18.13 -5.57
C ALA A 255 8.59 -19.44 -5.59
N LEU A 256 8.48 -20.11 -6.74
CA LEU A 256 7.84 -21.42 -6.84
C LEU A 256 8.55 -22.47 -5.95
N SER A 257 9.88 -22.52 -5.99
CA SER A 257 10.66 -23.41 -5.14
C SER A 257 10.41 -23.14 -3.65
N GLN A 258 10.27 -21.87 -3.25
CA GLN A 258 9.93 -21.50 -1.87
C GLN A 258 8.49 -21.90 -1.52
N ASP A 259 7.53 -21.68 -2.42
CA ASP A 259 6.13 -22.10 -2.24
C ASP A 259 6.01 -23.61 -2.06
N VAL A 260 6.81 -24.37 -2.81
CA VAL A 260 6.94 -25.82 -2.70
C VAL A 260 7.51 -26.24 -1.35
N ASP A 261 8.64 -25.65 -0.93
CA ASP A 261 9.25 -25.96 0.37
C ASP A 261 8.30 -25.63 1.51
N HIS A 262 7.52 -24.56 1.37
CA HIS A 262 6.47 -24.24 2.31
C HIS A 262 5.37 -25.29 2.35
N LEU A 263 4.79 -25.66 1.20
CA LEU A 263 3.75 -26.68 1.16
C LEU A 263 4.23 -27.98 1.80
N ARG A 264 5.50 -28.35 1.59
CA ARG A 264 6.13 -29.48 2.26
C ARG A 264 6.22 -29.29 3.77
N LEU A 265 6.68 -28.13 4.24
CA LEU A 265 6.81 -27.85 5.67
C LEU A 265 5.44 -27.82 6.36
N ALA A 266 4.49 -27.06 5.82
CA ALA A 266 3.10 -26.97 6.28
C ALA A 266 2.44 -28.35 6.36
N SER A 267 2.60 -29.17 5.31
CA SER A 267 2.09 -30.55 5.32
C SER A 267 2.76 -31.44 6.37
N SER A 268 3.98 -31.14 6.81
CA SER A 268 4.70 -31.93 7.82
C SER A 268 4.43 -31.47 9.25
N GLN A 269 4.23 -30.17 9.47
CA GLN A 269 4.09 -29.56 10.79
C GLN A 269 2.64 -29.47 11.27
N LEU A 270 1.68 -29.25 10.36
CA LEU A 270 0.26 -29.12 10.74
C LEU A 270 -0.45 -30.45 10.93
N VAL A 271 0.20 -31.57 10.59
CA VAL A 271 -0.45 -32.88 10.45
C VAL A 271 0.17 -33.91 11.41
N ASP A 272 -0.30 -33.93 12.66
CA ASP A 272 0.00 -35.03 13.58
C ASP A 272 -0.79 -36.29 13.18
N GLY A 273 -0.10 -37.37 12.79
CA GLY A 273 -0.71 -38.68 12.50
C GLY A 273 -1.10 -38.96 11.04
N GLY A 274 -0.79 -38.07 10.09
CA GLY A 274 -0.86 -38.33 8.64
C GLY A 274 -2.26 -38.20 8.02
N ASP A 275 -2.56 -37.02 7.49
CA ASP A 275 -3.62 -36.82 6.50
C ASP A 275 -3.16 -37.36 5.14
N ALA A 276 -3.75 -38.47 4.72
CA ALA A 276 -3.48 -39.10 3.44
C ALA A 276 -3.76 -38.17 2.24
N ALA A 277 -4.66 -37.19 2.37
CA ALA A 277 -4.94 -36.21 1.32
C ALA A 277 -3.80 -35.18 1.19
N ALA A 278 -3.26 -34.68 2.30
CA ALA A 278 -2.10 -33.80 2.31
C ALA A 278 -0.84 -34.52 1.78
N ALA A 279 -0.61 -35.75 2.22
CA ALA A 279 0.48 -36.60 1.73
C ALA A 279 0.33 -36.93 0.23
N GLN A 280 -0.90 -37.09 -0.28
CA GLN A 280 -1.17 -37.26 -1.70
C GLN A 280 -0.90 -35.98 -2.49
N ILE A 281 -1.25 -34.79 -1.98
CA ILE A 281 -0.92 -33.51 -2.63
C ILE A 281 0.60 -33.31 -2.74
N VAL A 282 1.35 -33.62 -1.67
CA VAL A 282 2.82 -33.56 -1.68
C VAL A 282 3.43 -34.63 -2.60
N THR A 283 2.83 -35.82 -2.66
CA THR A 283 3.29 -36.92 -3.53
C THR A 283 3.01 -36.64 -5.00
N ASP A 284 1.83 -36.12 -5.33
CA ASP A 284 1.42 -35.73 -6.70
C ASP A 284 2.26 -34.58 -7.24
N ARG A 285 2.76 -33.71 -6.37
CA ARG A 285 3.53 -32.51 -6.74
C ARG A 285 5.03 -32.63 -6.51
N ARG A 286 5.51 -33.80 -6.07
CA ARG A 286 6.93 -34.11 -5.87
C ARG A 286 7.75 -33.98 -7.16
N THR A 287 7.09 -34.09 -8.31
CA THR A 287 7.67 -33.88 -9.65
C THR A 287 8.07 -32.42 -9.87
N ALA A 288 7.24 -31.45 -9.48
CA ALA A 288 7.48 -30.01 -9.67
C ALA A 288 8.77 -29.54 -8.97
N VAL A 289 9.02 -30.01 -7.74
CA VAL A 289 10.22 -29.71 -6.93
C VAL A 289 11.52 -30.21 -7.59
N SER A 290 11.43 -31.35 -8.26
CA SER A 290 12.57 -31.94 -8.98
C SER A 290 12.79 -31.30 -10.36
N GLU A 291 11.76 -30.64 -10.89
CA GLU A 291 11.79 -29.90 -12.15
C GLU A 291 12.39 -28.51 -11.97
N ASP A 292 12.22 -27.83 -10.83
CA ASP A 292 12.78 -26.49 -10.55
C ASP A 292 14.29 -26.40 -10.76
N LYS A 293 15.06 -27.38 -10.26
CA LYS A 293 16.52 -27.39 -10.42
C LYS A 293 16.95 -27.63 -11.87
N ARG A 294 16.14 -28.35 -12.66
CA ARG A 294 16.34 -28.54 -14.10
C ARG A 294 15.82 -27.34 -14.91
N ALA A 295 14.80 -26.64 -14.42
CA ALA A 295 14.21 -25.47 -15.05
C ALA A 295 15.12 -24.24 -14.95
N LEU A 296 15.84 -24.05 -13.82
CA LEU A 296 16.81 -22.95 -13.68
C LEU A 296 17.99 -23.09 -14.66
N GLU A 297 18.44 -24.32 -14.91
CA GLU A 297 19.43 -24.63 -15.95
C GLU A 297 18.85 -24.45 -17.37
N ARG A 298 17.55 -24.74 -17.57
CA ARG A 298 16.86 -24.50 -18.84
C ARG A 298 16.70 -23.00 -19.13
N ILE A 299 16.32 -22.16 -18.16
CA ILE A 299 16.13 -20.70 -18.35
C ILE A 299 17.37 -20.04 -18.95
N LYS A 300 18.56 -20.42 -18.48
CA LYS A 300 19.85 -19.93 -19.01
C LYS A 300 20.10 -20.32 -20.48
N SER A 301 19.40 -21.34 -20.98
CA SER A 301 19.52 -21.87 -22.34
C SER A 301 18.36 -21.52 -23.27
N ILE A 302 17.27 -20.93 -22.76
CA ILE A 302 16.10 -20.54 -23.58
C ILE A 302 16.44 -19.29 -24.37
N ALA A 303 16.48 -19.41 -25.70
CA ALA A 303 16.76 -18.31 -26.65
C ALA A 303 15.49 -17.77 -27.34
N ASP A 304 14.32 -18.28 -26.96
CA ASP A 304 13.02 -18.00 -27.57
C ASP A 304 12.07 -17.43 -26.51
N GLU A 305 11.43 -16.32 -26.83
CA GLU A 305 10.59 -15.55 -25.90
C GLU A 305 9.26 -16.25 -25.62
N ASP A 306 8.70 -16.93 -26.62
CA ASP A 306 7.48 -17.72 -26.46
C ASP A 306 7.72 -18.87 -25.47
N GLN A 307 8.92 -19.47 -25.49
CA GLN A 307 9.30 -20.49 -24.53
C GLN A 307 9.49 -19.94 -23.11
N LEU A 308 9.95 -18.68 -22.96
CA LEU A 308 10.02 -17.99 -21.67
C LEU A 308 8.63 -17.68 -21.13
N HIS A 309 7.72 -17.18 -21.98
CA HIS A 309 6.32 -16.92 -21.60
C HIS A 309 5.56 -18.20 -21.24
N GLU A 310 5.71 -19.28 -22.03
CA GLU A 310 5.11 -20.57 -21.71
C GLU A 310 5.60 -21.12 -20.35
N LEU A 311 6.89 -20.93 -20.06
CA LEU A 311 7.49 -21.32 -18.78
C LEU A 311 6.96 -20.45 -17.63
N ALA A 312 6.91 -19.13 -17.80
CA ALA A 312 6.36 -18.20 -16.81
C ALA A 312 4.90 -18.56 -16.48
N ASP A 313 4.08 -18.80 -17.50
CA ASP A 313 2.68 -19.19 -17.32
C ASP A 313 2.53 -20.55 -16.64
N ALA A 314 3.42 -21.51 -16.94
CA ALA A 314 3.47 -22.78 -16.22
C ALA A 314 3.81 -22.57 -14.73
N ILE A 315 4.86 -21.80 -14.43
CA ILE A 315 5.27 -21.46 -13.07
C ILE A 315 4.11 -20.80 -12.31
N ARG A 316 3.47 -19.77 -12.89
CA ARG A 316 2.32 -19.08 -12.28
C ARG A 316 1.13 -19.99 -12.05
N ARG A 317 0.83 -20.91 -12.98
CA ARG A 317 -0.23 -21.93 -12.80
C ARG A 317 0.09 -22.84 -11.61
N ASP A 318 1.34 -23.30 -11.48
CA ASP A 318 1.76 -24.17 -10.39
C ASP A 318 1.74 -23.46 -9.04
N ARG A 319 2.25 -22.22 -8.98
CA ARG A 319 2.18 -21.36 -7.79
C ARG A 319 0.73 -21.17 -7.31
N ARG A 320 -0.18 -20.75 -8.20
CA ARG A 320 -1.63 -20.63 -7.88
C ARG A 320 -2.19 -21.93 -7.33
N ALA A 321 -1.79 -23.06 -7.91
CA ALA A 321 -2.25 -24.35 -7.48
C ALA A 321 -1.67 -24.74 -6.10
N ILE A 322 -0.45 -24.31 -5.75
CA ILE A 322 0.18 -24.51 -4.43
C ILE A 322 -0.50 -23.62 -3.39
N VAL A 323 -0.70 -22.34 -3.69
CA VAL A 323 -1.43 -21.40 -2.81
C VAL A 323 -2.80 -21.98 -2.46
N LYS A 324 -3.55 -22.45 -3.45
CA LYS A 324 -4.84 -23.12 -3.22
C LYS A 324 -4.74 -24.38 -2.34
N ALA A 325 -3.63 -25.11 -2.43
CA ALA A 325 -3.39 -26.28 -1.58
C ALA A 325 -3.04 -25.89 -0.13
N LEU A 326 -2.23 -24.84 0.05
CA LEU A 326 -1.93 -24.23 1.35
C LEU A 326 -3.19 -23.69 2.01
N GLU A 327 -4.02 -22.92 1.29
CA GLU A 327 -5.34 -22.48 1.76
C GLU A 327 -6.21 -23.68 2.19
N GLY A 328 -6.20 -24.77 1.41
CA GLY A 328 -6.87 -26.01 1.76
C GLY A 328 -6.32 -26.66 3.04
N LEU A 329 -5.01 -26.58 3.30
CA LEU A 329 -4.39 -27.08 4.53
C LEU A 329 -4.74 -26.20 5.73
N TYR A 330 -4.57 -24.88 5.62
CA TYR A 330 -4.88 -23.93 6.69
C TYR A 330 -6.38 -23.90 7.02
N SER A 331 -7.26 -24.07 6.04
CA SER A 331 -8.70 -24.18 6.31
C SER A 331 -9.06 -25.45 7.12
N ARG A 332 -8.26 -26.52 7.01
CA ARG A 332 -8.40 -27.75 7.82
C ARG A 332 -7.65 -27.66 9.16
N HIS A 333 -6.57 -26.89 9.19
CA HIS A 333 -5.71 -26.62 10.34
C HIS A 333 -5.69 -25.12 10.60
N ARG A 334 -6.80 -24.62 11.16
CA ARG A 334 -6.99 -23.21 11.51
C ARG A 334 -5.81 -22.74 12.34
N ARG A 335 -5.19 -21.62 11.94
CA ARG A 335 -4.01 -21.12 12.64
C ARG A 335 -4.32 -20.67 14.05
N PHE A 336 -5.41 -19.92 14.22
CA PHE A 336 -5.85 -19.53 15.55
C PHE A 336 -6.65 -20.62 16.25
N ARG A 337 -6.19 -20.99 17.44
CA ARG A 337 -6.89 -21.87 18.37
C ARG A 337 -7.13 -21.16 19.69
N ASN A 338 -8.36 -21.19 20.18
CA ASN A 338 -8.65 -20.71 21.53
C ASN A 338 -7.96 -21.63 22.56
N VAL A 339 -6.96 -21.08 23.27
CA VAL A 339 -6.16 -21.78 24.28
C VAL A 339 -6.46 -21.32 25.70
N THR A 340 -7.45 -20.45 25.90
CA THR A 340 -7.79 -19.81 27.19
C THR A 340 -7.82 -20.80 28.36
N ALA A 341 -8.53 -21.91 28.21
CA ALA A 341 -8.66 -22.93 29.26
C ALA A 341 -7.37 -23.74 29.45
N GLU A 342 -6.63 -24.02 28.37
CA GLU A 342 -5.32 -24.70 28.41
C GLU A 342 -4.30 -23.86 29.18
N MET A 343 -4.32 -22.55 28.93
CA MET A 343 -3.47 -21.55 29.55
C MET A 343 -3.93 -21.16 30.96
N LYS A 344 -5.01 -21.74 31.49
CA LYS A 344 -5.57 -21.44 32.83
C LYS A 344 -5.87 -19.94 33.03
N LEU A 345 -6.23 -19.26 31.94
CA LEU A 345 -6.50 -17.83 31.91
C LEU A 345 -8.01 -17.60 31.99
N GLU A 346 -8.44 -16.57 32.72
CA GLU A 346 -9.81 -16.05 32.64
C GLU A 346 -9.79 -14.66 32.01
N VAL A 347 -10.43 -14.52 30.84
CA VAL A 347 -10.47 -13.25 30.10
C VAL A 347 -11.82 -12.56 30.34
N SER A 348 -11.78 -11.37 30.93
CA SER A 348 -12.99 -10.60 31.26
C SER A 348 -13.71 -10.05 30.03
N GLY A 349 -12.96 -9.80 28.96
CA GLY A 349 -13.39 -9.10 27.75
C GLY A 349 -13.48 -7.58 27.86
N ALA A 350 -13.00 -7.02 28.97
CA ALA A 350 -12.66 -5.62 29.06
C ALA A 350 -11.32 -5.36 28.31
N PRO A 351 -11.03 -4.11 27.92
CA PRO A 351 -9.74 -3.77 27.34
C PRO A 351 -8.58 -4.26 28.21
N ALA A 352 -7.48 -4.62 27.54
CA ALA A 352 -6.32 -5.24 28.14
C ALA A 352 -5.04 -4.67 27.55
N ALA A 353 -3.96 -4.80 28.32
CA ALA A 353 -2.63 -4.42 27.91
C ALA A 353 -1.66 -5.59 28.09
N TRP A 354 -0.85 -5.82 27.07
CA TRP A 354 0.31 -6.70 27.10
C TRP A 354 1.56 -5.92 27.50
N ALA A 355 2.35 -6.47 28.43
CA ALA A 355 3.64 -5.93 28.84
C ALA A 355 4.45 -7.01 29.57
N ASP A 356 5.76 -7.04 29.43
CA ASP A 356 6.64 -7.85 30.28
C ASP A 356 6.89 -7.08 31.60
N VAL A 357 6.04 -7.31 32.59
CA VAL A 357 5.95 -6.44 33.78
C VAL A 357 6.97 -6.84 34.85
N ASP A 358 7.39 -8.09 34.88
CA ASP A 358 8.39 -8.58 35.84
C ASP A 358 9.78 -8.86 35.23
N GLY A 359 9.96 -8.52 33.94
CA GLY A 359 11.24 -8.54 33.23
C GLY A 359 11.75 -9.94 32.95
N ASP A 360 10.86 -10.92 32.84
CA ASP A 360 11.23 -12.33 32.62
C ASP A 360 11.32 -12.73 31.14
N GLY A 361 11.01 -11.80 30.24
CA GLY A 361 11.07 -11.96 28.80
C GLY A 361 9.77 -12.41 28.16
N PHE A 362 8.70 -12.63 28.92
CA PHE A 362 7.38 -13.03 28.43
C PHE A 362 6.33 -11.97 28.73
N ALA A 363 5.50 -11.65 27.73
CA ALA A 363 4.44 -10.67 27.92
C ALA A 363 3.35 -11.18 28.88
N ASP A 364 3.06 -10.39 29.90
CA ASP A 364 1.97 -10.55 30.86
C ASP A 364 0.71 -9.80 30.41
N ILE A 365 -0.43 -10.12 31.04
CA ILE A 365 -1.72 -9.49 30.72
C ILE A 365 -2.24 -8.71 31.93
N THR A 366 -2.61 -7.45 31.70
CA THR A 366 -3.45 -6.71 32.65
C THR A 366 -4.78 -6.29 32.04
N MET A 367 -5.87 -6.58 32.75
CA MET A 367 -7.25 -6.24 32.41
C MET A 367 -7.88 -5.38 33.52
N TYR A 368 -9.07 -4.82 33.28
CA TYR A 368 -9.81 -4.06 34.30
C TYR A 368 -10.06 -4.83 35.60
N SER A 369 -10.25 -6.15 35.52
CA SER A 369 -10.58 -6.97 36.68
C SER A 369 -9.36 -7.57 37.38
N ASP A 370 -8.32 -7.93 36.62
CA ASP A 370 -7.27 -8.87 37.03
C ASP A 370 -5.97 -8.66 36.26
N SER A 371 -4.86 -9.11 36.85
CA SER A 371 -3.56 -9.23 36.20
C SER A 371 -3.11 -10.68 36.21
N TRP A 372 -2.41 -11.08 35.16
CA TRP A 372 -2.04 -12.45 34.89
C TRP A 372 -0.59 -12.50 34.45
N ARG A 373 0.22 -13.21 35.22
CA ARG A 373 1.61 -13.46 34.90
C ARG A 373 1.71 -14.60 33.91
N ASN A 374 2.52 -14.43 32.88
CA ASN A 374 2.85 -15.47 31.92
C ASN A 374 3.88 -16.45 32.54
N GLU A 375 3.62 -17.74 32.42
CA GLU A 375 4.48 -18.80 32.96
C GLU A 375 5.38 -19.38 31.85
N GLY A 376 6.08 -18.49 31.14
CA GLY A 376 7.00 -18.83 30.05
C GLY A 376 6.30 -19.50 28.86
N GLY A 377 5.15 -18.99 28.44
CA GLY A 377 4.36 -19.50 27.31
C GLY A 377 3.51 -20.74 27.61
N ASN A 378 3.61 -21.30 28.82
CA ASN A 378 2.96 -22.57 29.17
C ASN A 378 1.66 -22.41 29.99
N GLY A 379 1.27 -21.18 30.27
CA GLY A 379 0.04 -20.84 30.98
C GLY A 379 0.16 -19.52 31.71
N PHE A 380 -0.90 -19.14 32.43
CA PHE A 380 -0.94 -17.93 33.23
C PHE A 380 -1.28 -18.21 34.68
N SER A 381 -0.71 -17.42 35.58
CA SER A 381 -1.06 -17.40 37.00
C SER A 381 -1.68 -16.06 37.39
N ARG A 382 -2.82 -16.12 38.07
CA ARG A 382 -3.51 -14.91 38.53
C ARG A 382 -2.67 -14.21 39.60
N GLN A 383 -2.42 -12.94 39.39
CA GLN A 383 -1.64 -12.09 40.30
C GLN A 383 -2.56 -11.21 41.16
N PRO A 384 -2.04 -10.63 42.26
CA PRO A 384 -2.75 -9.59 42.99
C PRO A 384 -3.18 -8.46 42.04
N LYS A 385 -4.36 -7.90 42.29
CA LYS A 385 -4.96 -6.89 41.43
C LYS A 385 -4.04 -5.66 41.31
N ILE A 386 -3.52 -5.44 40.11
CA ILE A 386 -3.08 -4.12 39.65
C ILE A 386 -4.34 -3.29 39.40
N PRO A 387 -4.35 -1.99 39.69
CA PRO A 387 -5.53 -1.16 39.44
C PRO A 387 -5.86 -1.08 37.94
N ALA A 388 -6.82 -1.91 37.55
CA ALA A 388 -7.69 -1.92 36.38
C ALA A 388 -7.22 -1.22 35.09
N GLY A 389 -7.11 -2.00 34.00
CA GLY A 389 -7.13 -1.50 32.62
C GLY A 389 -6.08 -0.44 32.39
N CYS A 390 -4.83 -0.81 32.62
CA CYS A 390 -3.70 0.11 32.58
C CYS A 390 -2.99 0.08 31.23
N MET A 391 -2.39 1.21 30.89
CA MET A 391 -1.44 1.31 29.78
C MET A 391 -0.05 1.42 30.37
N TRP A 392 0.88 0.67 29.79
CA TRP A 392 2.22 0.48 30.32
C TRP A 392 3.23 1.36 29.60
N GLY A 393 4.08 2.01 30.38
CA GLY A 393 5.25 2.78 29.95
C GLY A 393 6.11 3.11 31.17
N ASP A 394 7.43 3.12 31.00
CA ASP A 394 8.39 3.48 32.05
C ASP A 394 8.45 5.02 32.18
N TYR A 395 7.65 5.58 33.10
CA TYR A 395 7.51 7.05 33.20
C TYR A 395 8.65 7.70 33.99
N ASP A 396 9.39 6.93 34.81
CA ASP A 396 10.47 7.43 35.64
C ASP A 396 11.88 6.98 35.22
N ASN A 397 11.96 6.29 34.07
CA ASN A 397 13.16 5.80 33.42
C ASN A 397 13.97 4.84 34.32
N ASP A 398 13.31 4.09 35.22
CA ASP A 398 13.98 3.16 36.13
C ASP A 398 14.25 1.77 35.53
N GLY A 399 13.70 1.51 34.34
CA GLY A 399 13.81 0.26 33.59
C GLY A 399 12.61 -0.67 33.75
N ASP A 400 11.68 -0.37 34.65
CA ASP A 400 10.47 -1.15 34.89
C ASP A 400 9.25 -0.45 34.27
N LEU A 401 8.38 -1.20 33.56
CA LEU A 401 7.18 -0.61 32.97
C LEU A 401 6.16 -0.23 34.05
N ASP A 402 5.70 1.02 34.05
CA ASP A 402 4.72 1.55 35.00
C ASP A 402 3.31 1.62 34.44
N GLY A 403 2.32 1.48 35.32
CA GLY A 403 0.92 1.39 34.93
C GLY A 403 0.17 2.69 35.14
N TYR A 404 -0.24 3.37 34.07
CA TYR A 404 -1.27 4.40 34.19
C TYR A 404 -2.66 3.77 34.29
N THR A 405 -3.47 4.25 35.23
CA THR A 405 -4.89 3.92 35.31
C THR A 405 -5.72 5.13 35.67
N TRP A 406 -6.91 5.19 35.10
CA TRP A 406 -7.87 6.22 35.44
C TRP A 406 -8.52 6.03 36.81
N LEU A 407 -8.63 4.79 37.26
CA LEU A 407 -9.14 4.50 38.60
C LEU A 407 -8.14 4.98 39.65
N GLY A 408 -8.39 6.18 40.19
CA GLY A 408 -7.54 6.80 41.19
C GLY A 408 -6.64 7.93 40.66
N ASN A 409 -6.78 8.30 39.38
CA ASN A 409 -6.08 9.41 38.72
C ASN A 409 -4.56 9.38 39.01
N ARG A 410 -3.91 8.26 38.71
CA ARG A 410 -2.58 7.95 39.22
C ARG A 410 -1.79 7.06 38.27
N VAL A 411 -0.48 7.27 38.27
CA VAL A 411 0.51 6.32 37.76
C VAL A 411 0.96 5.40 38.90
N TYR A 412 0.95 4.11 38.67
CA TYR A 412 1.40 3.10 39.63
C TYR A 412 2.82 2.70 39.29
N GLN A 413 3.72 2.93 40.25
CA GLN A 413 5.11 2.56 40.05
C GLN A 413 5.27 1.05 40.21
N ASN A 414 5.88 0.45 39.20
CA ASN A 414 6.31 -0.92 39.21
C ASN A 414 7.57 -1.05 40.05
N ILE A 415 7.55 -1.98 41.00
CA ILE A 415 8.70 -2.35 41.82
C ILE A 415 8.82 -3.88 41.85
N SER A 416 8.39 -4.49 40.75
CA SER A 416 8.39 -5.93 40.57
C SER A 416 9.82 -6.46 40.59
N THR A 417 9.93 -7.76 40.85
CA THR A 417 11.19 -8.49 40.70
C THR A 417 10.86 -9.75 39.92
N PRO A 418 11.82 -10.37 39.20
CA PRO A 418 11.53 -11.55 38.40
C PRO A 418 10.71 -12.60 39.17
N GLY A 419 9.51 -12.91 38.67
CA GLY A 419 8.55 -13.83 39.30
C GLY A 419 7.62 -13.22 40.35
N LYS A 420 7.58 -11.90 40.53
CA LYS A 420 6.72 -11.22 41.52
C LYS A 420 6.21 -9.86 41.05
N PHE A 421 4.89 -9.77 41.03
CA PHE A 421 4.12 -8.57 40.71
C PHE A 421 3.98 -7.68 41.95
N VAL A 422 4.68 -6.54 41.97
CA VAL A 422 4.63 -5.61 43.09
C VAL A 422 4.52 -4.18 42.57
N PHE A 423 3.47 -3.49 43.01
CA PHE A 423 3.21 -2.10 42.65
C PHE A 423 2.97 -1.29 43.90
N LYS A 424 3.38 -0.02 43.86
CA LYS A 424 3.02 0.96 44.88
C LYS A 424 2.31 2.14 44.22
N PRO A 425 1.43 2.86 44.95
CA PRO A 425 0.90 4.13 44.45
C PRO A 425 2.08 5.06 44.10
N GLY A 426 2.23 5.38 42.81
CA GLY A 426 3.23 6.31 42.30
C GLY A 426 2.69 7.74 42.31
N MET A 427 2.66 8.41 41.17
CA MET A 427 2.32 9.83 41.06
C MET A 427 0.81 10.11 40.93
N LEU A 428 0.28 11.08 41.70
CA LEU A 428 -1.05 11.61 41.44
C LEU A 428 -1.01 12.56 40.25
N LEU A 429 -1.95 12.37 39.33
CA LEU A 429 -2.10 13.24 38.17
C LEU A 429 -2.94 14.48 38.54
N PRO A 430 -2.76 15.61 37.84
CA PRO A 430 -3.67 16.73 37.91
C PRO A 430 -5.12 16.28 37.67
N ALA A 431 -6.06 16.88 38.36
CA ALA A 431 -7.47 16.64 38.07
C ALA A 431 -7.80 17.21 36.69
N LEU A 432 -8.58 16.49 35.89
CA LEU A 432 -9.02 17.03 34.61
C LEU A 432 -9.88 18.30 34.77
N PRO A 433 -9.84 19.20 33.78
CA PRO A 433 -10.74 20.34 33.73
C PRO A 433 -12.21 19.88 33.86
N ALA A 434 -12.93 20.50 34.80
CA ALA A 434 -14.38 20.35 35.08
C ALA A 434 -14.81 19.54 36.32
N GLY A 435 -13.94 19.25 37.31
CA GLY A 435 -14.39 18.82 38.65
C GLY A 435 -15.35 17.62 38.68
N LYS A 436 -15.33 16.80 37.61
CA LYS A 436 -16.18 15.64 37.48
C LYS A 436 -15.58 14.51 38.27
N ASP A 437 -16.39 13.93 39.14
CA ASP A 437 -16.09 12.66 39.77
C ASP A 437 -16.19 11.54 38.72
N ILE A 438 -15.06 11.29 38.06
CA ILE A 438 -14.84 10.20 37.12
C ILE A 438 -14.26 8.96 37.83
N SER A 439 -14.35 8.91 39.17
CA SER A 439 -13.94 7.74 39.98
C SER A 439 -14.66 6.44 39.62
N ASN A 440 -15.68 6.49 38.77
CA ASN A 440 -16.33 5.32 38.16
C ASN A 440 -15.58 4.74 36.93
N GLY A 441 -14.37 5.18 36.62
CA GLY A 441 -13.45 4.46 35.71
C GLY A 441 -13.80 4.54 34.23
N THR A 442 -14.27 5.69 33.75
CA THR A 442 -14.83 5.80 32.40
C THR A 442 -13.87 6.25 31.31
N ASN A 443 -12.75 6.94 31.60
CA ASN A 443 -11.81 7.31 30.55
C ASN A 443 -10.90 6.12 30.20
N ARG A 444 -10.88 5.74 28.93
CA ARG A 444 -10.10 4.61 28.39
C ARG A 444 -9.12 5.05 27.30
N SER A 445 -9.03 6.34 27.03
CA SER A 445 -8.36 6.87 25.86
C SER A 445 -7.26 7.81 26.32
N ALA A 446 -6.11 7.20 26.63
CA ALA A 446 -4.86 7.88 26.86
C ALA A 446 -3.71 7.16 26.14
N ASN A 447 -2.60 7.85 25.94
CA ASN A 447 -1.43 7.30 25.26
C ASN A 447 -0.16 7.91 25.89
N TRP A 448 0.85 7.06 26.07
CA TRP A 448 2.16 7.47 26.57
C TRP A 448 3.05 7.86 25.39
N ALA A 449 3.74 9.00 25.48
CA ALA A 449 4.88 9.34 24.64
C ALA A 449 5.69 10.44 25.33
N ASP A 450 6.93 10.66 24.92
CA ASP A 450 7.65 11.88 25.26
C ASP A 450 7.19 12.97 24.28
N TYR A 451 6.30 13.87 24.70
CA TYR A 451 5.69 14.85 23.78
C TYR A 451 6.47 16.17 23.75
N ASN A 452 7.34 16.42 24.74
CA ASN A 452 8.11 17.66 24.87
C ASN A 452 9.64 17.44 24.72
N GLY A 453 10.07 16.23 24.36
CA GLY A 453 11.46 15.90 24.08
C GLY A 453 12.39 15.95 25.29
N ASP A 454 11.84 15.78 26.51
CA ASP A 454 12.63 15.88 27.75
C ASP A 454 13.23 14.55 28.23
N GLY A 455 12.91 13.45 27.54
CA GLY A 455 13.37 12.10 27.81
C GLY A 455 12.45 11.30 28.74
N PHE A 456 11.39 11.90 29.29
CA PHE A 456 10.43 11.24 30.16
C PHE A 456 9.07 11.08 29.48
N LEU A 457 8.32 10.04 29.85
CA LEU A 457 7.00 9.85 29.29
C LEU A 457 5.99 10.83 29.87
N ASP A 458 5.29 11.49 28.96
CA ASP A 458 4.10 12.29 29.17
C ASP A 458 2.83 11.49 28.83
N LEU A 459 1.68 11.98 29.27
CA LEU A 459 0.41 11.32 29.03
C LEU A 459 -0.58 12.24 28.29
N PHE A 460 -0.99 11.84 27.10
CA PHE A 460 -2.11 12.49 26.41
C PHE A 460 -3.41 11.80 26.82
N VAL A 461 -4.36 12.54 27.40
CA VAL A 461 -5.66 12.04 27.87
C VAL A 461 -6.79 12.76 27.16
N THR A 462 -7.68 12.03 26.50
CA THR A 462 -8.75 12.65 25.70
C THR A 462 -9.97 13.07 26.52
N GLY A 463 -10.81 13.91 25.91
CA GLY A 463 -12.13 14.38 26.39
C GLY A 463 -13.21 13.31 26.67
N TYR A 464 -12.86 12.03 26.53
CA TYR A 464 -13.67 10.80 26.51
C TYR A 464 -15.20 10.91 26.74
N GLU A 465 -15.98 10.46 25.74
CA GLU A 465 -17.44 10.44 25.76
C GLU A 465 -17.97 9.53 26.87
N THR A 466 -18.82 10.11 27.70
CA THR A 466 -19.57 9.41 28.74
C THR A 466 -21.02 9.81 28.62
N GLY A 467 -21.89 8.84 28.29
CA GLY A 467 -23.30 9.08 27.97
C GLY A 467 -24.00 10.00 28.97
N GLY A 468 -24.51 11.14 28.48
CA GLY A 468 -25.25 12.13 29.26
C GLY A 468 -24.37 13.19 29.95
N MET A 469 -23.05 13.13 29.82
CA MET A 469 -22.14 14.15 30.34
C MET A 469 -21.68 15.10 29.21
N ALA A 470 -21.46 16.38 29.55
CA ALA A 470 -20.89 17.34 28.60
C ALA A 470 -19.45 16.94 28.21
N PRO A 471 -19.02 17.12 26.95
CA PRO A 471 -17.64 16.88 26.58
C PRO A 471 -16.67 17.79 27.34
N TYR A 472 -15.42 17.37 27.48
CA TYR A 472 -14.31 18.17 28.02
C TYR A 472 -13.12 18.12 27.06
N ASN A 473 -12.08 18.89 27.36
CA ASN A 473 -10.94 19.03 26.45
C ASN A 473 -10.04 17.80 26.49
N ASP A 474 -9.38 17.54 25.38
CA ASP A 474 -8.18 16.72 25.37
C ASP A 474 -7.10 17.43 26.23
N THR A 475 -6.30 16.68 26.97
CA THR A 475 -5.38 17.19 27.98
C THR A 475 -4.04 16.48 27.86
N LEU A 476 -2.98 17.26 27.67
CA LEU A 476 -1.61 16.78 27.82
C LEU A 476 -1.21 16.87 29.29
N MET A 477 -0.72 15.78 29.86
CA MET A 477 -0.12 15.75 31.19
C MET A 477 1.40 15.65 31.03
N LEU A 478 2.08 16.78 31.24
CA LEU A 478 3.53 16.91 31.10
C LEU A 478 4.21 16.47 32.39
N SER A 479 5.11 15.51 32.29
CA SER A 479 6.00 15.06 33.36
C SER A 479 7.03 16.13 33.67
N ASP A 480 7.43 16.24 34.93
CA ASP A 480 8.64 16.97 35.34
C ASP A 480 9.65 15.96 35.85
N ASN A 481 10.27 15.23 34.92
CA ASN A 481 11.25 14.19 35.23
C ASN A 481 10.73 13.19 36.28
N ALA A 482 9.46 12.78 36.14
CA ALA A 482 8.73 11.93 37.09
C ALA A 482 8.52 12.49 38.52
N ASN A 483 8.87 13.74 38.80
CA ASN A 483 8.68 14.37 40.11
C ASN A 483 7.27 14.92 40.31
N SER A 484 6.63 15.35 39.22
CA SER A 484 5.26 15.83 39.22
C SER A 484 4.68 15.80 37.80
N PHE A 485 3.38 16.04 37.67
CA PHE A 485 2.74 16.29 36.38
C PHE A 485 2.07 17.66 36.38
N THR A 486 2.18 18.38 35.27
CA THR A 486 1.37 19.57 34.98
C THR A 486 0.39 19.24 33.86
N SER A 487 -0.71 20.00 33.74
CA SER A 487 -1.73 19.73 32.72
C SER A 487 -1.89 20.91 31.78
N GLN A 488 -1.90 20.64 30.48
CA GLN A 488 -2.18 21.57 29.41
C GLN A 488 -3.44 21.14 28.66
N THR A 489 -4.33 22.09 28.39
CA THR A 489 -5.51 21.85 27.55
C THR A 489 -5.12 21.85 26.08
N ILE A 490 -5.54 20.83 25.35
CA ILE A 490 -5.36 20.71 23.90
C ILE A 490 -6.73 20.90 23.22
N GLY A 491 -6.81 21.90 22.34
CA GLY A 491 -8.03 22.20 21.60
C GLY A 491 -9.24 22.58 22.47
N GLY A 492 -10.42 22.29 21.95
CA GLY A 492 -11.70 22.52 22.64
C GLY A 492 -12.48 21.23 22.90
N PRO A 493 -13.59 21.29 23.66
CA PRO A 493 -14.27 20.10 24.14
C PRO A 493 -14.74 19.17 23.02
N SER A 494 -14.49 17.87 23.17
CA SER A 494 -14.92 16.82 22.23
C SER A 494 -15.45 15.58 22.92
N ASN A 495 -16.27 14.82 22.20
CA ASN A 495 -16.75 13.50 22.59
C ASN A 495 -15.79 12.43 22.06
N SER A 496 -14.53 12.50 22.50
CA SER A 496 -13.47 11.57 22.08
C SER A 496 -13.80 10.12 22.49
N ARG A 497 -13.30 9.13 21.77
CA ARG A 497 -13.50 7.69 22.10
C ARG A 497 -12.19 6.91 22.15
N GLY A 498 -11.32 7.13 21.18
CA GLY A 498 -10.01 6.51 21.13
C GLY A 498 -8.91 7.49 20.77
N VAL A 499 -7.69 7.10 21.11
CA VAL A 499 -6.47 7.84 20.82
C VAL A 499 -5.40 6.87 20.35
N THR A 500 -4.62 7.29 19.35
CA THR A 500 -3.41 6.61 18.88
C THR A 500 -2.36 7.65 18.55
N SER A 501 -1.09 7.30 18.71
CA SER A 501 0.02 8.23 18.51
C SER A 501 1.08 7.66 17.60
N CYS A 502 1.65 8.49 16.73
CA CYS A 502 2.63 8.10 15.72
C CYS A 502 3.41 9.32 15.24
N ASP A 503 4.71 9.15 15.00
CA ASP A 503 5.54 10.07 14.21
C ASP A 503 5.29 9.77 12.71
N TRP A 504 4.17 10.26 12.18
CA TRP A 504 3.66 9.89 10.85
C TRP A 504 4.31 10.71 9.72
N ASP A 505 4.83 11.89 10.04
CA ASP A 505 5.54 12.78 9.11
C ASP A 505 7.08 12.72 9.27
N GLN A 506 7.57 11.84 10.16
CA GLN A 506 8.99 11.47 10.28
C GLN A 506 9.88 12.64 10.68
N ASP A 507 9.33 13.59 11.46
CA ASP A 507 10.09 14.71 12.00
C ASP A 507 10.76 14.41 13.35
N GLY A 508 10.46 13.23 13.90
CA GLY A 508 11.03 12.70 15.14
C GLY A 508 10.16 12.98 16.38
N ASP A 509 9.04 13.68 16.23
CA ASP A 509 8.12 14.00 17.30
C ASP A 509 6.83 13.19 17.19
N VAL A 510 6.34 12.68 18.32
CA VAL A 510 5.15 11.80 18.30
C VAL A 510 3.89 12.65 18.25
N ASP A 511 3.07 12.45 17.21
CA ASP A 511 1.77 13.11 17.03
C ASP A 511 0.60 12.31 17.58
N VAL A 512 -0.59 12.94 17.59
CA VAL A 512 -1.79 12.34 18.17
C VAL A 512 -2.97 12.36 17.21
N TYR A 513 -3.56 11.18 16.99
CA TYR A 513 -4.87 11.03 16.36
C TYR A 513 -5.95 10.70 17.38
N VAL A 514 -7.02 11.50 17.39
CA VAL A 514 -8.18 11.34 18.26
C VAL A 514 -9.42 11.02 17.42
N THR A 515 -10.04 9.88 17.70
CA THR A 515 -11.35 9.53 17.14
C THR A 515 -12.46 10.13 17.99
N ASN A 516 -13.40 10.80 17.33
CA ASN A 516 -14.48 11.54 17.96
C ASN A 516 -15.85 10.97 17.60
N TYR A 517 -16.74 10.99 18.58
CA TYR A 517 -18.10 10.48 18.49
C TYR A 517 -19.14 11.59 18.26
N ARG A 518 -20.41 11.20 18.08
CA ARG A 518 -21.55 12.13 17.94
C ARG A 518 -21.44 13.08 16.73
N LEU A 519 -20.94 12.58 15.59
CA LEU A 519 -20.75 13.36 14.37
C LEU A 519 -19.80 14.56 14.55
N GLN A 520 -18.89 14.48 15.51
CA GLN A 520 -17.80 15.44 15.65
C GLN A 520 -16.59 14.94 14.84
N PRO A 521 -15.94 15.78 14.01
CA PRO A 521 -14.80 15.36 13.22
C PRO A 521 -13.69 14.78 14.11
N ASN A 522 -13.03 13.73 13.62
CA ASN A 522 -11.78 13.23 14.22
C ASN A 522 -10.69 14.30 14.13
N ARG A 523 -9.63 14.15 14.92
CA ARG A 523 -8.56 15.15 15.00
C ARG A 523 -7.20 14.49 14.83
N LEU A 524 -6.43 15.00 13.88
CA LEU A 524 -4.99 14.83 13.84
C LEU A 524 -4.37 16.10 14.44
N TRP A 525 -3.60 15.91 15.50
CA TRP A 525 -2.85 16.93 16.22
C TRP A 525 -1.37 16.73 15.91
N GLU A 526 -0.79 17.69 15.22
CA GLU A 526 0.66 17.78 14.96
C GLU A 526 1.35 18.37 16.18
N ASN A 527 2.36 17.68 16.71
CA ASN A 527 3.20 18.09 17.81
C ASN A 527 4.44 18.81 17.27
N ASP A 528 4.91 19.85 17.96
CA ASP A 528 6.13 20.57 17.56
C ASP A 528 7.40 20.11 18.31
N GLY A 529 7.32 18.96 18.99
CA GLY A 529 8.37 18.42 19.84
C GLY A 529 8.53 19.11 21.19
N ASP A 530 7.86 20.24 21.44
CA ASP A 530 7.87 21.00 22.68
C ASP A 530 6.54 20.84 23.47
N GLY A 531 5.71 19.88 23.08
CA GLY A 531 4.39 19.61 23.67
C GLY A 531 3.30 20.59 23.24
N ASN A 532 3.50 21.35 22.15
CA ASN A 532 2.46 22.20 21.58
C ASN A 532 1.82 21.53 20.37
N PHE A 533 0.48 21.48 20.38
CA PHE A 533 -0.27 20.78 19.35
C PHE A 533 -1.06 21.71 18.43
N SER A 534 -0.94 21.46 17.12
CA SER A 534 -1.68 22.12 16.06
C SER A 534 -2.70 21.19 15.41
N PHE A 535 -3.95 21.64 15.25
CA PHE A 535 -4.95 20.85 14.53
C PHE A 535 -4.71 20.93 13.03
N ILE A 536 -4.37 19.79 12.42
CA ILE A 536 -4.03 19.70 10.99
C ILE A 536 -4.93 18.75 10.20
N GLY A 537 -5.88 18.08 10.87
CA GLY A 537 -6.66 17.00 10.25
C GLY A 537 -7.45 17.40 8.99
N THR A 538 -7.86 18.68 8.87
CA THR A 538 -8.52 19.16 7.63
C THR A 538 -7.52 19.47 6.52
N SER A 539 -6.39 20.11 6.84
CA SER A 539 -5.39 20.50 5.84
C SER A 539 -4.67 19.30 5.23
N HIS A 540 -4.54 18.20 5.97
CA HIS A 540 -3.91 16.95 5.53
C HIS A 540 -4.90 15.85 5.13
N ASN A 541 -6.20 16.15 5.05
CA ASN A 541 -7.24 15.17 4.68
C ASN A 541 -7.31 13.93 5.61
N ALA A 542 -6.92 14.10 6.89
CA ALA A 542 -6.83 13.03 7.87
C ALA A 542 -8.13 12.79 8.67
N LEU A 543 -9.24 13.47 8.34
CA LEU A 543 -10.48 13.38 9.16
C LEU A 543 -11.10 11.98 9.18
N GLY A 544 -10.86 11.14 8.17
CA GLY A 544 -11.32 9.75 8.14
C GLY A 544 -12.84 9.55 8.10
N GLY A 545 -13.61 10.60 7.85
CA GLY A 545 -15.07 10.59 7.87
C GLY A 545 -15.67 11.90 8.38
N ASN A 546 -16.97 11.89 8.71
CA ASN A 546 -17.67 13.05 9.27
C ASN A 546 -17.81 12.97 10.81
N GLY A 547 -16.96 12.17 11.46
CA GLY A 547 -17.05 11.83 12.87
C GLY A 547 -17.80 10.52 13.12
N HIS A 548 -18.05 10.22 14.40
CA HIS A 548 -18.59 8.92 14.83
C HIS A 548 -17.54 7.79 14.80
N GLY A 549 -16.26 8.15 14.92
CA GLY A 549 -15.16 7.21 15.12
C GLY A 549 -15.14 6.63 16.54
N ILE A 550 -14.66 5.39 16.67
CA ILE A 550 -14.43 4.73 17.97
C ILE A 550 -12.95 4.50 18.23
N GLY A 551 -12.22 3.99 17.24
CA GLY A 551 -10.79 3.72 17.35
C GLY A 551 -10.11 3.83 15.99
N SER A 552 -8.80 3.91 16.02
CA SER A 552 -7.90 4.01 14.87
C SER A 552 -6.66 3.18 15.13
N CYS A 553 -5.86 2.94 14.09
CA CYS A 553 -4.53 2.36 14.20
C CYS A 553 -3.63 2.90 13.08
N TRP A 554 -2.36 3.08 13.42
CA TRP A 554 -1.29 3.45 12.50
C TRP A 554 -0.56 2.19 12.02
N GLY A 555 -0.04 2.24 10.79
CA GLY A 555 0.82 1.19 10.25
C GLY A 555 1.27 1.54 8.84
N ASP A 556 2.44 1.06 8.43
CA ASP A 556 2.87 1.06 7.03
C ASP A 556 2.11 -0.05 6.30
N ILE A 557 0.95 0.28 5.71
CA ILE A 557 -0.05 -0.69 5.24
C ILE A 557 0.28 -1.21 3.84
N ASP A 558 0.90 -0.37 3.01
CA ASP A 558 1.35 -0.76 1.67
C ASP A 558 2.86 -0.99 1.54
N ASN A 559 3.58 -0.93 2.67
CA ASN A 559 5.00 -1.26 2.80
C ASN A 559 5.91 -0.35 1.96
N ASP A 560 5.59 0.94 1.93
CA ASP A 560 6.33 1.99 1.22
C ASP A 560 7.29 2.78 2.14
N GLY A 561 7.18 2.59 3.46
CA GLY A 561 8.01 3.24 4.46
C GLY A 561 7.32 4.37 5.23
N ASP A 562 6.12 4.79 4.82
CA ASP A 562 5.34 5.85 5.43
C ASP A 562 4.18 5.26 6.26
N PHE A 563 3.86 5.88 7.41
CA PHE A 563 2.76 5.39 8.24
C PHE A 563 1.41 5.85 7.71
N ASP A 564 0.55 4.89 7.40
CA ASP A 564 -0.86 5.07 7.03
C ASP A 564 -1.80 5.00 8.23
N LEU A 565 -3.04 5.43 8.01
CA LEU A 565 -4.07 5.45 9.05
C LEU A 565 -5.31 4.65 8.66
N PHE A 566 -5.71 3.72 9.51
CA PHE A 566 -7.05 3.14 9.45
C PHE A 566 -7.96 3.78 10.51
N VAL A 567 -9.10 4.31 10.06
CA VAL A 567 -10.09 4.98 10.92
C VAL A 567 -11.34 4.12 11.04
N GLY A 568 -11.61 3.64 12.26
CA GLY A 568 -12.76 2.83 12.59
C GLY A 568 -14.01 3.65 12.89
N ASN A 569 -14.97 3.65 11.97
CA ASN A 569 -16.21 4.41 12.09
C ASN A 569 -17.37 3.50 12.50
N PHE A 570 -18.03 3.90 13.59
CA PHE A 570 -19.32 3.33 13.96
C PHE A 570 -20.38 4.02 13.07
N ALA A 571 -20.79 3.34 12.03
CA ALA A 571 -21.50 3.93 10.90
C ALA A 571 -22.94 3.42 10.80
N HIS A 572 -23.91 4.25 11.17
CA HIS A 572 -25.31 4.01 10.82
C HIS A 572 -25.52 4.17 9.29
N GLY A 573 -26.65 3.67 8.78
CA GLY A 573 -26.96 3.77 7.34
C GLY A 573 -26.84 5.20 6.81
N GLY A 574 -26.03 5.38 5.76
CA GLY A 574 -25.76 6.68 5.12
C GLY A 574 -24.63 7.49 5.75
N GLN A 575 -23.98 7.00 6.81
CA GLN A 575 -22.76 7.59 7.36
C GLN A 575 -21.51 6.97 6.70
N PRO A 576 -20.37 7.69 6.69
CA PRO A 576 -19.10 7.15 6.21
C PRO A 576 -18.74 5.86 6.96
N GLN A 577 -18.39 4.82 6.21
CA GLN A 577 -17.88 3.56 6.76
C GLN A 577 -16.44 3.76 7.25
N SER A 578 -15.85 2.76 7.90
CA SER A 578 -14.42 2.78 8.26
C SER A 578 -13.55 2.90 7.00
N ARG A 579 -12.44 3.64 7.09
CA ARG A 579 -11.64 3.99 5.90
C ARG A 579 -10.14 3.89 6.14
N PHE A 580 -9.44 3.53 5.09
CA PHE A 580 -8.00 3.63 4.96
C PHE A 580 -7.62 5.00 4.40
N LEU A 581 -6.65 5.63 5.04
CA LEU A 581 -6.04 6.87 4.60
C LEU A 581 -4.55 6.57 4.35
N GLU A 582 -4.16 6.61 3.09
CA GLU A 582 -2.77 6.43 2.65
C GLU A 582 -1.99 7.70 2.87
N ASN A 583 -0.84 7.62 3.51
CA ASN A 583 0.09 8.73 3.60
C ASN A 583 0.88 8.84 2.30
N LEU A 584 0.77 9.96 1.59
CA LEU A 584 1.45 10.14 0.30
C LEU A 584 2.94 10.51 0.44
N GLY A 585 3.46 10.53 1.67
CA GLY A 585 4.87 10.74 1.93
C GLY A 585 5.37 12.17 1.73
N PRO A 586 6.70 12.38 1.86
CA PRO A 586 7.31 13.71 1.92
C PRO A 586 7.13 14.53 0.64
N GLU A 587 7.13 13.88 -0.54
CA GLU A 587 6.96 14.59 -1.82
C GLU A 587 5.60 15.27 -1.95
N HIS A 588 4.62 14.79 -1.19
CA HIS A 588 3.27 15.32 -1.13
C HIS A 588 2.98 16.07 0.18
N GLY A 589 4.02 16.33 0.99
CA GLY A 589 3.91 16.96 2.30
C GLY A 589 3.06 16.15 3.26
N TYR A 590 3.22 14.82 3.22
CA TYR A 590 2.52 13.83 4.06
C TYR A 590 0.99 13.94 4.03
N ARG A 591 0.41 14.48 2.95
CA ARG A 591 -1.05 14.55 2.81
C ARG A 591 -1.64 13.14 2.68
N PHE A 592 -2.82 12.93 3.24
CA PHE A 592 -3.50 11.65 3.12
C PHE A 592 -4.40 11.55 1.88
N ALA A 593 -4.33 10.42 1.18
CA ALA A 593 -5.32 10.01 0.19
C ALA A 593 -6.36 9.05 0.81
N ASP A 594 -7.65 9.30 0.56
CA ASP A 594 -8.73 8.45 1.06
C ASP A 594 -8.93 7.25 0.14
N ARG A 595 -8.51 6.07 0.61
CA ARG A 595 -8.60 4.80 -0.13
C ARG A 595 -9.94 4.09 0.07
N GLY A 596 -10.84 4.65 0.89
CA GLY A 596 -12.14 4.03 1.17
C GLY A 596 -12.01 2.77 2.02
N THR A 597 -12.82 1.75 1.75
CA THR A 597 -12.90 0.56 2.62
C THR A 597 -11.92 -0.56 2.26
N CYS A 598 -11.32 -0.52 1.07
CA CYS A 598 -10.31 -1.49 0.62
C CYS A 598 -10.70 -2.98 0.76
N GLY A 599 -12.00 -3.31 0.71
CA GLY A 599 -12.49 -4.69 0.89
C GLY A 599 -13.02 -5.01 2.29
N VAL A 600 -12.80 -4.13 3.27
CA VAL A 600 -13.45 -4.23 4.59
C VAL A 600 -14.96 -4.08 4.42
N GLY A 601 -15.69 -5.13 4.82
CA GLY A 601 -17.15 -5.20 4.70
C GLY A 601 -17.84 -4.28 5.69
N TYR A 602 -19.05 -3.81 5.37
CA TYR A 602 -19.82 -2.96 6.26
C TYR A 602 -20.34 -3.72 7.50
N GLN A 603 -20.08 -3.18 8.69
CA GLN A 603 -20.82 -3.48 9.92
C GLN A 603 -21.08 -2.18 10.67
N GLU A 604 -22.30 -2.04 11.20
CA GLU A 604 -22.73 -0.79 11.86
C GLU A 604 -21.86 -0.42 13.06
N SER A 605 -21.52 -1.43 13.87
CA SER A 605 -20.98 -1.22 15.21
C SER A 605 -19.50 -1.54 15.34
N TYR A 606 -18.72 -1.32 14.28
CA TYR A 606 -17.27 -1.43 14.39
C TYR A 606 -16.73 -0.52 15.49
N ALA A 607 -15.69 -0.96 16.18
CA ALA A 607 -15.16 -0.30 17.36
C ALA A 607 -13.63 -0.13 17.30
N SER A 608 -12.87 -0.96 18.00
CA SER A 608 -11.41 -0.88 18.06
C SER A 608 -10.77 -1.74 16.95
N PRO A 609 -10.04 -1.13 16.00
CA PRO A 609 -9.16 -1.84 15.09
C PRO A 609 -7.78 -2.09 15.72
N VAL A 610 -7.07 -3.11 15.26
CA VAL A 610 -5.66 -3.35 15.57
C VAL A 610 -4.98 -3.97 14.34
N LEU A 611 -3.78 -3.48 14.02
CA LEU A 611 -2.95 -4.03 12.96
C LEU A 611 -1.93 -5.02 13.54
N GLY A 612 -1.63 -6.08 12.79
CA GLY A 612 -0.60 -7.06 13.10
C GLY A 612 -0.39 -8.03 11.95
N ASP A 613 0.87 -8.35 11.65
CA ASP A 613 1.26 -9.30 10.61
C ASP A 613 1.11 -10.73 11.17
N TYR A 614 -0.09 -11.30 11.09
CA TYR A 614 -0.39 -12.55 11.78
C TYR A 614 0.11 -13.77 11.01
N ASP A 615 0.34 -13.63 9.70
CA ASP A 615 0.81 -14.72 8.86
C ASP A 615 2.28 -14.66 8.48
N ASN A 616 3.01 -13.72 9.07
CA ASN A 616 4.43 -13.47 8.90
C ASN A 616 4.81 -13.21 7.43
N ASP A 617 3.91 -12.65 6.62
CA ASP A 617 4.16 -12.41 5.19
C ASP A 617 4.74 -11.01 4.87
N GLY A 618 4.78 -10.14 5.88
CA GLY A 618 5.30 -8.78 5.82
C GLY A 618 4.22 -7.71 5.72
N ASP A 619 2.99 -8.06 5.35
CA ASP A 619 1.89 -7.13 5.20
C ASP A 619 1.10 -7.03 6.52
N LEU A 620 0.75 -5.81 6.96
CA LEU A 620 -0.02 -5.64 8.21
C LEU A 620 -1.50 -6.00 7.99
N ASP A 621 -1.99 -6.99 8.73
CA ASP A 621 -3.39 -7.42 8.70
C ASP A 621 -4.26 -6.70 9.73
N LEU A 622 -5.57 -6.63 9.47
CA LEU A 622 -6.51 -5.88 10.31
C LEU A 622 -7.45 -6.83 11.07
N PHE A 623 -7.35 -6.84 12.41
CA PHE A 623 -8.42 -7.35 13.27
C PHE A 623 -9.31 -6.21 13.75
N PHE A 624 -10.63 -6.37 13.61
CA PHE A 624 -11.57 -5.29 13.86
C PHE A 624 -12.76 -5.74 14.71
N THR A 625 -12.88 -5.16 15.90
CA THR A 625 -13.93 -5.49 16.87
C THR A 625 -15.27 -4.84 16.57
N THR A 626 -16.34 -5.39 17.15
CA THR A 626 -17.70 -4.85 17.04
C THR A 626 -18.39 -4.83 18.40
N VAL A 627 -19.32 -3.89 18.66
CA VAL A 627 -19.97 -3.76 19.98
C VAL A 627 -21.43 -4.19 20.03
N TYR A 628 -22.11 -4.35 18.89
CA TYR A 628 -23.47 -4.89 18.84
C TYR A 628 -23.46 -6.39 18.60
N GLY A 629 -24.29 -7.13 19.36
CA GLY A 629 -24.31 -8.60 19.30
C GLY A 629 -24.88 -9.21 18.02
N HIS A 630 -25.42 -8.41 17.10
CA HIS A 630 -25.80 -8.86 15.75
C HIS A 630 -24.68 -8.67 14.72
N ASN A 631 -23.64 -7.90 15.07
CA ASN A 631 -22.40 -7.78 14.34
C ASN A 631 -21.36 -8.73 14.96
N GLN A 632 -20.24 -8.88 14.27
CA GLN A 632 -19.21 -9.84 14.61
C GLN A 632 -17.81 -9.26 14.36
N PRO A 633 -16.86 -9.39 15.31
CA PRO A 633 -15.46 -9.07 15.05
C PRO A 633 -14.88 -9.85 13.86
N ARG A 634 -14.04 -9.21 13.06
CA ARG A 634 -13.48 -9.79 11.82
C ARG A 634 -11.96 -9.68 11.79
N LEU A 635 -11.34 -10.69 11.18
CA LEU A 635 -9.95 -10.63 10.72
C LEU A 635 -9.96 -10.45 9.20
N TYR A 636 -9.25 -9.43 8.75
CA TYR A 636 -9.02 -9.13 7.34
C TYR A 636 -7.54 -9.29 7.03
N ARG A 637 -7.21 -10.18 6.11
CA ARG A 637 -5.84 -10.31 5.59
C ARG A 637 -5.57 -9.22 4.57
N ASN A 638 -4.42 -8.57 4.65
CA ASN A 638 -3.94 -7.64 3.63
C ASN A 638 -3.36 -8.44 2.47
N ASP A 639 -3.96 -8.33 1.28
CA ASP A 639 -3.48 -9.00 0.06
C ASP A 639 -2.54 -8.08 -0.75
N GLY A 640 -2.10 -6.97 -0.16
CA GLY A 640 -1.34 -5.89 -0.77
C GLY A 640 -2.20 -4.98 -1.65
N ARG A 641 -1.61 -3.86 -2.08
CA ARG A 641 -2.23 -2.87 -2.99
C ARG A 641 -3.63 -2.42 -2.55
N TRP A 642 -3.78 -2.12 -1.26
CA TRP A 642 -5.04 -1.64 -0.68
C TRP A 642 -6.21 -2.62 -0.89
N SER A 643 -5.95 -3.93 -0.76
CA SER A 643 -6.97 -4.98 -0.85
C SER A 643 -6.98 -5.85 0.40
N PHE A 644 -8.14 -6.00 1.03
CA PHE A 644 -8.32 -6.76 2.26
C PHE A 644 -9.40 -7.83 2.09
N THR A 645 -9.07 -9.07 2.46
CA THR A 645 -9.98 -10.23 2.41
C THR A 645 -10.43 -10.66 3.80
N ASP A 646 -11.74 -10.82 4.03
CA ASP A 646 -12.27 -11.40 5.28
C ASP A 646 -11.89 -12.89 5.38
N VAL A 647 -10.94 -13.19 6.27
CA VAL A 647 -10.42 -14.55 6.53
C VAL A 647 -10.90 -15.11 7.87
N THR A 648 -11.79 -14.40 8.57
CA THR A 648 -12.25 -14.72 9.94
C THR A 648 -12.62 -16.18 10.14
N ALA A 649 -13.35 -16.75 9.17
CA ALA A 649 -13.78 -18.15 9.26
C ALA A 649 -12.70 -19.16 8.89
N ALA A 650 -11.84 -18.82 7.93
CA ALA A 650 -10.72 -19.66 7.51
C ALA A 650 -9.70 -19.79 8.65
N GLU A 651 -9.46 -18.70 9.39
CA GLU A 651 -8.49 -18.65 10.48
C GLU A 651 -9.02 -19.08 11.84
N GLY A 652 -10.30 -19.45 11.93
CA GLY A 652 -10.87 -20.04 13.14
C GLY A 652 -11.46 -19.07 14.16
N LEU A 653 -11.65 -17.81 13.77
CA LEU A 653 -12.11 -16.72 14.65
C LEU A 653 -13.62 -16.45 14.58
N SER A 654 -14.42 -17.33 13.94
CA SER A 654 -15.88 -17.14 13.75
C SER A 654 -16.73 -17.04 15.01
N ASN A 655 -16.20 -17.30 16.20
CA ASN A 655 -16.98 -17.35 17.45
C ASN A 655 -16.55 -16.27 18.46
N ILE A 656 -15.84 -15.23 18.01
CA ILE A 656 -15.53 -14.08 18.87
C ILE A 656 -16.82 -13.27 19.07
N GLY A 657 -17.16 -13.01 20.33
CA GLY A 657 -18.30 -12.17 20.68
C GLY A 657 -17.97 -10.67 20.60
N ALA A 658 -19.02 -9.84 20.49
CA ALA A 658 -18.89 -8.39 20.51
C ALA A 658 -18.20 -7.87 21.79
N GLY A 659 -17.39 -6.83 21.65
CA GLY A 659 -16.58 -6.20 22.69
C GLY A 659 -15.58 -5.19 22.11
N TYR A 660 -14.76 -4.60 22.98
CA TYR A 660 -13.70 -3.63 22.59
C TYR A 660 -12.30 -4.24 22.63
N LEU A 661 -12.16 -5.44 23.24
CA LEU A 661 -10.87 -6.08 23.47
C LEU A 661 -10.31 -6.67 22.16
N ALA A 662 -9.18 -6.13 21.74
CA ALA A 662 -8.27 -6.69 20.75
C ALA A 662 -6.85 -6.17 21.02
N ALA A 663 -5.89 -7.08 21.19
CA ALA A 663 -4.48 -6.76 21.32
C ALA A 663 -3.62 -7.96 20.92
N TYR A 664 -2.52 -7.70 20.21
CA TYR A 664 -1.56 -8.72 19.77
C TYR A 664 -0.37 -8.82 20.72
N ALA A 665 0.15 -10.03 20.87
CA ALA A 665 1.47 -10.33 21.43
C ALA A 665 1.88 -11.75 21.00
N ASP A 666 3.15 -12.01 20.80
CA ASP A 666 3.68 -13.39 20.73
C ASP A 666 4.00 -13.83 22.18
N PHE A 667 3.02 -14.49 22.82
CA PHE A 667 3.04 -14.70 24.28
C PHE A 667 3.92 -15.88 24.70
N ASP A 668 4.24 -16.79 23.78
CA ASP A 668 5.13 -17.93 24.05
C ASP A 668 6.49 -17.85 23.34
N ASN A 669 6.75 -16.71 22.67
CA ASN A 669 7.99 -16.36 22.00
C ASN A 669 8.35 -17.36 20.88
N ASP A 670 7.34 -17.87 20.17
CA ASP A 670 7.53 -18.81 19.06
C ASP A 670 7.65 -18.14 17.69
N GLY A 671 7.39 -16.83 17.62
CA GLY A 671 7.44 -16.03 16.40
C GLY A 671 6.11 -15.82 15.71
N ASP A 672 5.01 -16.30 16.29
CA ASP A 672 3.68 -16.15 15.73
C ASP A 672 2.87 -15.18 16.58
N LEU A 673 2.33 -14.11 15.99
CA LEU A 673 1.52 -13.15 16.74
C LEU A 673 0.21 -13.80 17.21
N ASP A 674 0.00 -13.85 18.52
CA ASP A 674 -1.22 -14.33 19.14
C ASP A 674 -2.21 -13.20 19.41
N LEU A 675 -3.50 -13.55 19.49
CA LEU A 675 -4.58 -12.57 19.61
C LEU A 675 -5.35 -12.75 20.92
N LEU A 676 -5.40 -11.70 21.74
CA LEU A 676 -6.34 -11.58 22.85
C LEU A 676 -7.58 -10.80 22.38
N ALA A 677 -8.72 -11.47 22.25
CA ALA A 677 -9.94 -10.86 21.73
C ALA A 677 -11.22 -11.44 22.34
N GLY A 678 -12.25 -10.60 22.45
CA GLY A 678 -13.54 -11.02 23.01
C GLY A 678 -13.39 -11.50 24.46
N LYS A 679 -13.49 -12.81 24.71
CA LYS A 679 -13.27 -13.41 26.05
C LYS A 679 -12.29 -14.58 26.00
N ALA A 680 -11.31 -14.50 25.11
CA ALA A 680 -10.39 -15.59 24.89
C ALA A 680 -9.01 -15.12 24.42
N LEU A 681 -8.01 -15.94 24.75
CA LEU A 681 -6.69 -15.95 24.14
C LEU A 681 -6.68 -16.97 22.99
N TYR A 682 -6.27 -16.52 21.82
CA TYR A 682 -6.13 -17.32 20.61
C TYR A 682 -4.65 -17.46 20.29
N ARG A 683 -4.11 -18.67 20.46
CA ARG A 683 -2.75 -18.98 20.01
C ARG A 683 -2.75 -19.13 18.50
N ASN A 684 -1.82 -18.46 17.84
CA ASN A 684 -1.57 -18.57 16.40
C ASN A 684 -0.58 -19.70 16.12
N GLN A 685 -0.53 -20.16 14.87
CA GLN A 685 0.50 -21.08 14.43
C GLN A 685 0.76 -20.85 12.94
N THR A 686 1.90 -20.24 12.65
CA THR A 686 2.39 -19.98 11.31
C THR A 686 3.33 -21.09 10.87
N VAL A 687 3.50 -21.25 9.56
CA VAL A 687 4.45 -22.23 9.02
C VAL A 687 5.24 -21.59 7.90
N GLY A 688 6.54 -21.87 7.85
CA GLY A 688 7.40 -21.64 6.69
C GLY A 688 7.69 -20.20 6.31
N ASN A 689 7.09 -19.23 7.01
CA ASN A 689 7.48 -17.83 6.94
C ASN A 689 8.48 -17.52 8.05
N HIS A 690 9.38 -16.61 7.75
CA HIS A 690 10.39 -16.10 8.66
C HIS A 690 9.87 -14.87 9.39
N TRP A 691 10.42 -14.62 10.56
CA TRP A 691 9.97 -13.53 11.41
C TRP A 691 11.15 -12.87 12.13
N LEU A 692 10.92 -11.69 12.68
CA LEU A 692 11.84 -11.04 13.60
C LEU A 692 11.06 -10.23 14.62
N ARG A 693 11.44 -10.37 15.90
CA ARG A 693 10.93 -9.52 16.98
C ARG A 693 12.03 -8.62 17.50
N VAL A 694 11.75 -7.32 17.60
CA VAL A 694 12.73 -6.28 17.97
C VAL A 694 12.27 -5.56 19.23
N ARG A 695 13.00 -5.74 20.32
CA ARG A 695 12.86 -4.97 21.56
C ARG A 695 13.86 -3.83 21.53
N LEU A 696 13.39 -2.60 21.73
CA LEU A 696 14.23 -1.41 21.82
C LEU A 696 14.32 -0.94 23.27
N GLU A 697 15.49 -0.45 23.67
CA GLU A 697 15.70 0.15 25.00
C GLU A 697 16.32 1.54 24.87
N GLY A 698 15.64 2.54 25.46
CA GLY A 698 16.12 3.91 25.54
C GLY A 698 17.22 4.11 26.59
N SER A 699 17.78 5.32 26.69
CA SER A 699 18.87 5.66 27.63
C SER A 699 18.48 6.69 28.69
N GLY A 700 17.22 7.14 28.69
CA GLY A 700 16.73 8.29 29.45
C GLY A 700 16.88 9.63 28.73
N LYS A 701 17.66 9.71 27.63
CA LYS A 701 17.52 10.78 26.63
C LYS A 701 16.41 10.48 25.62
N VAL A 702 16.34 9.21 25.26
CA VAL A 702 15.14 8.58 24.71
C VAL A 702 14.49 7.90 25.91
N ASN A 703 13.18 8.07 26.08
CA ASN A 703 12.42 7.39 27.13
C ASN A 703 12.77 5.89 27.15
N ARG A 704 12.89 5.32 28.34
CA ARG A 704 13.50 3.99 28.52
C ARG A 704 12.72 2.87 27.82
N SER A 705 11.41 3.04 27.68
CA SER A 705 10.51 2.15 26.91
C SER A 705 10.65 2.29 25.38
N ALA A 706 11.43 3.25 24.90
CA ALA A 706 11.62 3.57 23.48
C ALA A 706 10.33 3.90 22.72
N ILE A 707 9.26 4.31 23.40
CA ILE A 707 7.98 4.66 22.77
C ILE A 707 8.22 5.84 21.81
N GLY A 708 7.68 5.71 20.59
CA GLY A 708 7.92 6.62 19.47
C GLY A 708 9.06 6.18 18.54
N ALA A 709 9.96 5.28 18.97
CA ALA A 709 11.04 4.82 18.11
C ALA A 709 10.52 3.96 16.96
N GLN A 710 11.09 4.14 15.77
CA GLN A 710 10.71 3.43 14.55
C GLN A 710 11.83 2.48 14.10
N VAL A 711 11.44 1.34 13.52
CA VAL A 711 12.35 0.40 12.88
C VAL A 711 11.90 0.13 11.46
N ARG A 712 12.83 0.30 10.51
CA ARG A 712 12.67 -0.03 9.09
C ARG A 712 13.55 -1.20 8.69
N ILE A 713 12.97 -2.12 7.92
CA ILE A 713 13.68 -3.22 7.25
C ILE A 713 13.49 -3.07 5.74
N HIS A 714 14.57 -2.82 5.03
CA HIS A 714 14.56 -2.73 3.57
C HIS A 714 14.72 -4.12 2.96
N LEU A 715 13.65 -4.63 2.37
CA LEU A 715 13.66 -5.83 1.54
C LEU A 715 13.77 -5.44 0.05
N PRO A 716 14.10 -6.36 -0.86
CA PRO A 716 14.30 -6.02 -2.28
C PRO A 716 13.10 -5.35 -2.97
N ASP A 717 11.89 -5.63 -2.51
CA ASP A 717 10.62 -5.23 -3.13
C ASP A 717 9.75 -4.31 -2.26
N ARG A 718 10.12 -4.08 -1.00
CA ARG A 718 9.28 -3.39 -0.01
C ARG A 718 10.09 -2.86 1.18
N ILE A 719 9.50 -1.95 1.94
CA ILE A 719 10.03 -1.47 3.23
C ILE A 719 9.04 -1.89 4.31
N LEU A 720 9.52 -2.54 5.37
CA LEU A 720 8.67 -2.86 6.51
C LEU A 720 8.96 -1.86 7.63
N THR A 721 7.95 -1.10 8.05
CA THR A 721 8.09 -0.09 9.11
C THR A 721 7.20 -0.40 10.31
N ARG A 722 7.76 -0.32 11.53
CA ARG A 722 7.01 -0.48 12.79
C ARG A 722 7.48 0.56 13.81
N GLN A 723 6.57 1.01 14.67
CA GLN A 723 6.85 1.95 15.76
C GLN A 723 6.54 1.33 17.11
N VAL A 724 7.33 1.65 18.13
CA VAL A 724 7.01 1.29 19.52
C VAL A 724 5.85 2.18 19.98
N GLU A 725 4.68 1.58 20.21
CA GLU A 725 3.45 2.27 20.54
C GLU A 725 2.91 1.86 21.92
N ALA A 726 2.37 2.81 22.68
CA ALA A 726 1.78 2.56 23.99
C ALA A 726 0.32 3.01 24.06
N GLY A 727 -0.60 2.04 23.98
CA GLY A 727 -2.03 2.29 24.05
C GLY A 727 -2.63 2.58 22.66
N THR A 728 -3.61 1.78 22.26
CA THR A 728 -4.30 1.90 20.98
C THR A 728 -5.82 1.92 21.15
N GLY A 729 -6.46 2.81 20.38
CA GLY A 729 -7.90 2.94 20.30
C GLY A 729 -8.54 3.24 21.66
N GLU A 730 -9.46 2.38 22.11
CA GLU A 730 -10.24 2.54 23.35
C GLU A 730 -9.64 1.71 24.52
N GLY A 731 -8.36 1.92 24.82
CA GLY A 731 -7.70 1.42 26.04
C GLY A 731 -7.17 0.00 25.95
N ASN A 732 -6.87 -0.47 24.74
CA ASN A 732 -6.08 -1.69 24.55
C ASN A 732 -4.60 -1.33 24.39
N GLN A 733 -3.71 -2.29 24.55
CA GLN A 733 -2.29 -2.14 24.23
C GLN A 733 -1.73 -3.49 23.80
N SER A 734 -1.27 -3.57 22.56
CA SER A 734 -0.41 -4.66 22.09
C SER A 734 0.96 -4.57 22.78
N GLU A 735 1.75 -5.63 22.73
CA GLU A 735 3.08 -5.59 23.33
C GLU A 735 3.98 -4.51 22.71
N LEU A 736 4.93 -3.99 23.49
CA LEU A 736 5.89 -2.98 23.02
C LEU A 736 6.98 -3.54 22.08
N VAL A 737 7.11 -4.88 22.00
CA VAL A 737 8.09 -5.55 21.14
C VAL A 737 7.57 -5.52 19.71
N LEU A 738 8.37 -4.97 18.79
CA LEU A 738 7.99 -4.86 17.40
C LEU A 738 8.06 -6.21 16.72
N HIS A 739 7.06 -6.52 15.89
CA HIS A 739 6.99 -7.77 15.15
C HIS A 739 7.04 -7.53 13.64
N PHE A 740 7.88 -8.30 12.96
CA PHE A 740 8.06 -8.29 11.52
C PHE A 740 7.90 -9.71 10.97
N GLY A 741 6.89 -9.94 10.14
CA GLY A 741 6.93 -11.03 9.19
C GLY A 741 7.88 -10.69 8.05
N LEU A 742 8.67 -11.66 7.64
CA LEU A 742 9.67 -11.52 6.59
C LEU A 742 9.36 -12.41 5.38
N GLY A 743 8.18 -13.06 5.39
CA GLY A 743 7.75 -14.00 4.39
C GLY A 743 8.82 -15.06 4.16
N ARG A 744 9.41 -15.08 2.96
CA ARG A 744 10.46 -16.05 2.58
C ARG A 744 11.89 -15.56 2.78
N HIS A 745 12.05 -14.33 3.25
CA HIS A 745 13.37 -13.77 3.45
C HIS A 745 14.03 -14.44 4.66
N ARG A 746 15.14 -15.16 4.41
CA ARG A 746 15.85 -15.96 5.42
C ARG A 746 17.25 -15.44 5.74
N ASP A 747 17.73 -14.49 4.94
CA ASP A 747 19.06 -13.94 5.09
C ASP A 747 19.05 -12.87 6.21
N PRO A 748 20.18 -12.57 6.85
CA PRO A 748 20.25 -11.50 7.84
C PRO A 748 19.80 -10.15 7.27
N VAL A 749 19.03 -9.41 8.07
CA VAL A 749 18.48 -8.09 7.71
C VAL A 749 19.19 -6.97 8.47
N GLU A 750 19.22 -5.78 7.86
CA GLU A 750 19.60 -4.53 8.54
C GLU A 750 18.36 -3.90 9.18
N LEU A 751 18.45 -3.60 10.47
CA LEU A 751 17.49 -2.77 11.19
C LEU A 751 17.97 -1.32 11.08
N GLU A 752 17.20 -0.47 10.42
CA GLU A 752 17.37 0.97 10.48
C GLU A 752 16.44 1.53 11.56
N ILE A 753 17.02 1.97 12.68
CA ILE A 753 16.28 2.39 13.87
C ILE A 753 16.35 3.91 13.96
N THR A 754 15.20 4.58 13.89
CA THR A 754 15.07 6.02 14.15
C THR A 754 14.61 6.21 15.59
N TRP A 755 15.43 6.90 16.37
CA TRP A 755 15.10 7.25 17.74
C TRP A 755 14.36 8.59 17.80
N PRO A 756 13.35 8.76 18.69
CA PRO A 756 12.59 10.01 18.84
C PRO A 756 13.47 11.22 19.14
N HIS A 757 12.90 12.41 18.93
CA HIS A 757 13.51 13.72 19.20
C HIS A 757 14.85 13.92 18.52
N ASN A 758 14.96 13.42 17.29
CA ASN A 758 16.13 13.59 16.43
C ASN A 758 17.45 13.12 17.07
N VAL A 759 17.40 12.14 17.97
CA VAL A 759 18.60 11.53 18.58
C VAL A 759 19.47 10.83 17.54
N GLY A 760 18.86 10.41 16.42
CA GLY A 760 19.55 9.96 15.21
C GLY A 760 19.14 8.57 14.76
N VAL A 761 19.78 8.10 13.70
CA VAL A 761 19.53 6.79 13.09
C VAL A 761 20.63 5.79 13.45
N GLN A 762 20.23 4.60 13.90
CA GLN A 762 21.11 3.49 14.26
C GLN A 762 20.87 2.29 13.35
N LYS A 763 21.93 1.79 12.72
CA LYS A 763 21.87 0.58 11.87
C LYS A 763 22.45 -0.64 12.59
N VAL A 764 21.72 -1.75 12.58
CA VAL A 764 22.13 -3.03 13.22
C VAL A 764 21.83 -4.20 12.30
N MET A 765 22.83 -5.05 12.03
CA MET A 765 22.61 -6.32 11.32
C MET A 765 22.19 -7.43 12.28
N THR A 766 21.14 -8.19 11.95
CA THR A 766 20.70 -9.34 12.73
C THR A 766 20.26 -10.52 11.84
N PRO A 767 20.52 -11.78 12.25
CA PRO A 767 19.80 -12.92 11.71
C PRO A 767 18.29 -12.82 11.99
N VAL A 768 17.50 -13.49 11.16
CA VAL A 768 16.04 -13.66 11.32
C VAL A 768 15.69 -14.82 12.27
N ASP A 769 14.40 -15.08 12.48
CA ASP A 769 13.80 -16.12 13.31
C ASP A 769 14.20 -16.03 14.79
N ARG A 770 14.14 -14.82 15.34
CA ARG A 770 14.53 -14.56 16.72
C ARG A 770 13.97 -13.28 17.29
N VAL A 771 14.05 -13.19 18.61
CA VAL A 771 13.96 -11.93 19.35
C VAL A 771 15.35 -11.30 19.44
N VAL A 772 15.45 -9.99 19.15
CA VAL A 772 16.66 -9.18 19.33
C VAL A 772 16.34 -7.98 20.22
N THR A 773 17.23 -7.71 21.19
CA THR A 773 17.19 -6.47 21.98
C THR A 773 18.25 -5.52 21.45
N VAL A 774 17.89 -4.24 21.25
CA VAL A 774 18.80 -3.20 20.79
C VAL A 774 18.70 -1.98 21.69
N ASP A 775 19.82 -1.64 22.33
CA ASP A 775 19.96 -0.40 23.10
C ASP A 775 20.32 0.78 22.19
N VAL A 776 19.84 1.97 22.55
CA VAL A 776 20.32 3.23 21.97
C VAL A 776 21.81 3.44 22.30
N ARG A 777 22.59 3.89 21.31
CA ARG A 777 24.05 4.07 21.41
C ARG A 777 24.50 5.45 21.88
#